data_AF-A0AB34KF26-F1
#
_entry.id   AF-A0AB34KF26-F1
#
_cell.length_a   1.000
_cell.length_b   1.000
_cell.length_c   1.000
_cell.angle_alpha   90.00
_cell.angle_beta   90.00
_cell.angle_gamma   90.00
#
_symmetry.space_group_name_H-M   'P 1'
#
loop_
_entity.id
_entity.type
_entity.pdbx_description
1 polymer ?
#
loop_
_entity_poly.entity_id
_entity_poly.type
_entity_poly.pdbx_seq_one_letter_code
_entity_poly.pdbx_strand_id
1 'polypeptide(L)'
;MEQFRTLSIHCPKYRATIRKRCRFARYFAVAAKPTTVDIIDKETGAAKAVAQHRGGYLKRLLEWVEEGKKTEMSERRRCEASPRLTHTGWEEHIGVHKEWAVRMIQPSIRKEGETESHTHQARGMQKSEDALKKACAATSILIRRLFKISQLGIVDRAAMENVNRREAGATSNDRPFYGKQKVQTVRRYADKFVKVLRYIWRTEHMEDRPEYRLTRSQQARLQDYRREAAKTNGQKDESIRVALVFWIVVFDHKLGDREFDSAILSGLAVLGADSDNGGWMPAINYTPALAAIIRTMRAMVIRRAWCQWRQHISEQSAAGVPDDKAREEAPSVFDGVKAAVHQFMTLTVFGSQPTPLNTVYTQKTYGMKIRYTAKEEGQISWEGDETMLCRKMKFNMSDVGTVVHGLLSTARQRLIGELLMLPVAERANANEWKPIGLPRFELKQIADNHSVMDKGWTFFADVRNEWVVDGATWMGQRALREPGIEAKFINVDEGLEDGSAAIDWNKDAVTDYLRAVTRFKEELMVLVHMSAGAPARSTELTSIQRVNGQNARSQRGLWYSASQSMKKVHRFVPREVGEIVIYYLWLVEPFERIVQAGANGQQSYSSWLWEPAPEEDCPDEDVEHLDDGDDSEREACPASTDQTEDDVVDNEENDEAAEGHGSIVTNRPRQRARNCDGYWTTDRTRRVMQRETEKRIGVRIGISDWRQVYPAIHREFTTDKETCGALDRMYDNRQAAPDPVADDNIAVIRAKQSGHSFQMEENIYGRSAQQSPFATIAEKEMFRRVSSDWHRFLWFPSARSDESVDRDVRRRIKKEREDAKRKCGRSARWQSCGDFTTTPAPSSEGCKGRPCK
;
A
#
# COMPACT_ATOMS: atom_id res chain seq x y z
N MET A 1 -46.76 -30.23 0.90
CA MET A 1 -48.01 -29.67 1.47
C MET A 1 -48.87 -30.82 1.97
N GLU A 2 -48.53 -31.33 3.14
CA GLU A 2 -49.44 -31.89 4.14
C GLU A 2 -48.63 -31.99 5.43
N GLN A 3 -49.27 -31.72 6.56
CA GLN A 3 -48.67 -31.47 7.88
C GLN A 3 -48.17 -30.04 8.14
N PHE A 4 -49.10 -29.08 8.13
CA PHE A 4 -49.28 -28.14 9.24
C PHE A 4 -50.74 -27.62 9.20
N ARG A 5 -51.67 -28.48 9.62
CA ARG A 5 -52.82 -28.07 10.44
C ARG A 5 -52.21 -27.90 11.85
N THR A 6 -52.45 -26.89 12.65
CA THR A 6 -53.71 -26.24 13.04
C THR A 6 -53.30 -25.18 14.06
N LEU A 7 -53.77 -23.94 13.94
CA LEU A 7 -54.19 -23.09 15.07
C LEU A 7 -54.84 -21.85 14.48
N SER A 8 -56.18 -21.86 14.52
CA SER A 8 -57.00 -20.66 14.39
C SER A 8 -56.76 -19.77 15.60
N ILE A 9 -56.76 -18.45 15.42
CA ILE A 9 -57.77 -17.53 15.99
C ILE A 9 -57.58 -16.12 15.38
N HIS A 10 -58.74 -15.49 15.20
CA HIS A 10 -59.13 -14.20 14.62
C HIS A 10 -58.22 -12.98 14.80
N CYS A 11 -58.16 -12.08 13.80
CA CYS A 11 -59.10 -10.95 13.63
C CYS A 11 -58.82 -10.17 12.31
N PRO A 12 -59.83 -9.55 11.66
CA PRO A 12 -59.82 -9.21 10.24
C PRO A 12 -59.77 -7.69 9.98
N LYS A 13 -58.98 -7.26 8.98
CA LYS A 13 -59.25 -6.13 8.07
C LYS A 13 -58.09 -6.03 7.07
N TYR A 14 -58.39 -5.57 5.85
CA TYR A 14 -57.54 -5.55 4.65
C TYR A 14 -57.53 -6.82 3.80
N ARG A 15 -58.72 -7.19 3.33
CA ARG A 15 -58.95 -8.15 2.24
C ARG A 15 -59.68 -7.45 1.08
N ALA A 16 -58.93 -6.75 0.23
CA ALA A 16 -59.24 -6.34 -1.15
C ALA A 16 -58.20 -5.27 -1.52
N THR A 17 -57.11 -5.56 -2.22
CA THR A 17 -57.00 -5.57 -3.70
C THR A 17 -55.48 -5.77 -3.91
N ILE A 18 -54.99 -6.87 -4.47
CA ILE A 18 -54.52 -6.94 -5.86
C ILE A 18 -54.43 -8.44 -6.19
N ARG A 19 -55.53 -8.97 -6.74
CA ARG A 19 -55.51 -10.09 -7.65
C ARG A 19 -55.14 -9.52 -9.02
N LYS A 20 -53.90 -9.70 -9.48
CA LYS A 20 -53.55 -9.87 -10.89
C LYS A 20 -52.05 -10.19 -11.01
N ARG A 21 -51.78 -11.28 -11.74
CA ARG A 21 -50.48 -11.72 -12.30
C ARG A 21 -49.45 -12.39 -11.38
N CYS A 22 -49.69 -13.67 -11.11
CA CYS A 22 -48.64 -14.69 -11.12
C CYS A 22 -49.25 -16.02 -11.60
N ARG A 23 -49.20 -16.27 -12.91
CA ARG A 23 -49.52 -17.56 -13.53
C ARG A 23 -48.23 -18.11 -14.14
N PHE A 24 -47.38 -18.78 -13.36
CA PHE A 24 -46.32 -19.65 -13.90
C PHE A 24 -45.86 -20.63 -12.81
N ALA A 25 -46.74 -21.54 -12.39
CA ALA A 25 -46.38 -22.67 -11.52
C ALA A 25 -47.46 -23.76 -11.57
N ARG A 26 -47.71 -24.35 -12.74
CA ARG A 26 -48.50 -25.58 -12.90
C ARG A 26 -48.09 -26.32 -14.17
N TYR A 27 -46.91 -26.92 -14.18
CA TYR A 27 -46.58 -28.09 -15.00
C TYR A 27 -45.40 -28.79 -14.29
N PHE A 28 -45.32 -30.11 -14.38
CA PHE A 28 -44.41 -31.04 -13.66
C PHE A 28 -44.94 -31.59 -12.33
N ALA A 29 -45.77 -32.63 -12.44
CA ALA A 29 -45.59 -33.89 -11.69
C ALA A 29 -46.62 -34.93 -12.14
N VAL A 30 -46.21 -35.92 -12.94
CA VAL A 30 -46.90 -37.22 -13.06
C VAL A 30 -45.85 -38.32 -13.12
N ALA A 31 -45.97 -39.31 -12.24
CA ALA A 31 -45.11 -40.50 -12.14
C ALA A 31 -45.84 -41.74 -12.69
N ALA A 32 -45.09 -42.57 -13.44
CA ALA A 32 -45.10 -44.05 -13.64
C ALA A 32 -46.42 -44.85 -13.42
N LYS A 33 -46.83 -45.88 -14.19
CA LYS A 33 -46.33 -46.83 -15.23
C LYS A 33 -47.57 -47.75 -15.61
N PRO A 34 -47.47 -48.85 -16.39
CA PRO A 34 -47.23 -49.00 -17.85
C PRO A 34 -48.32 -49.85 -18.56
N THR A 35 -48.51 -49.74 -19.88
CA THR A 35 -48.89 -50.91 -20.73
C THR A 35 -48.78 -50.60 -22.22
N THR A 36 -48.35 -51.62 -22.95
CA THR A 36 -48.46 -51.82 -24.41
C THR A 36 -47.67 -50.89 -25.33
N VAL A 37 -46.48 -51.42 -25.66
CA VAL A 37 -45.69 -51.24 -26.88
C VAL A 37 -46.62 -51.14 -28.11
N ASP A 38 -46.57 -50.01 -28.83
CA ASP A 38 -46.85 -49.86 -30.28
C ASP A 38 -46.99 -48.39 -30.77
N ILE A 39 -46.67 -47.37 -29.95
CA ILE A 39 -46.75 -45.94 -30.37
C ILE A 39 -45.44 -45.18 -30.09
N ILE A 40 -44.27 -45.68 -30.54
CA ILE A 40 -42.98 -45.05 -30.20
C ILE A 40 -42.36 -44.23 -31.37
N ASP A 41 -42.76 -44.41 -32.63
CA ASP A 41 -42.08 -43.72 -33.74
C ASP A 41 -42.73 -42.41 -34.23
N LYS A 42 -43.96 -42.07 -33.82
CA LYS A 42 -44.59 -40.79 -34.21
C LYS A 42 -44.53 -39.69 -33.14
N GLU A 43 -44.40 -40.02 -31.86
CA GLU A 43 -44.37 -39.01 -30.79
C GLU A 43 -42.99 -38.37 -30.60
N THR A 44 -41.90 -39.06 -30.96
CA THR A 44 -40.53 -38.54 -30.82
C THR A 44 -40.20 -37.40 -31.78
N GLY A 45 -40.76 -37.42 -33.00
CA GLY A 45 -40.64 -36.33 -33.98
C GLY A 45 -41.40 -35.08 -33.59
N ALA A 46 -42.65 -35.23 -33.12
CA ALA A 46 -43.48 -34.11 -32.66
C ALA A 46 -42.93 -33.46 -31.38
N ALA A 47 -42.43 -34.27 -30.42
CA ALA A 47 -41.80 -33.77 -29.20
C ALA A 47 -40.49 -33.01 -29.49
N LYS A 48 -39.66 -33.49 -30.43
CA LYS A 48 -38.45 -32.77 -30.88
C LYS A 48 -38.77 -31.45 -31.56
N ALA A 49 -39.77 -31.42 -32.45
CA ALA A 49 -40.19 -30.21 -33.16
C ALA A 49 -40.74 -29.15 -32.17
N VAL A 50 -41.56 -29.55 -31.20
CA VAL A 50 -42.09 -28.66 -30.15
C VAL A 50 -40.99 -28.16 -29.21
N ALA A 51 -40.00 -28.99 -28.87
CA ALA A 51 -38.85 -28.58 -28.06
C ALA A 51 -37.95 -27.57 -28.81
N GLN A 52 -37.69 -27.79 -30.10
CA GLN A 52 -36.96 -26.83 -30.95
C GLN A 52 -37.70 -25.49 -31.07
N HIS A 53 -39.02 -25.53 -31.27
CA HIS A 53 -39.82 -24.33 -31.40
C HIS A 53 -39.94 -23.53 -30.08
N ARG A 54 -39.97 -24.23 -28.93
CA ARG A 54 -39.93 -23.63 -27.59
C ARG A 54 -38.54 -23.08 -27.25
N GLY A 55 -37.47 -23.76 -27.65
CA GLY A 55 -36.10 -23.27 -27.54
C GLY A 55 -35.88 -21.99 -28.35
N GLY A 56 -36.37 -21.95 -29.60
CA GLY A 56 -36.33 -20.74 -30.44
C GLY A 56 -37.23 -19.60 -29.95
N TYR A 57 -38.29 -19.89 -29.20
CA TYR A 57 -39.11 -18.86 -28.53
C TYR A 57 -38.42 -18.30 -27.28
N LEU A 58 -37.81 -19.15 -26.47
CA LEU A 58 -37.00 -18.74 -25.31
C LEU A 58 -35.78 -17.91 -25.72
N LYS A 59 -35.10 -18.30 -26.79
CA LYS A 59 -33.96 -17.53 -27.32
C LYS A 59 -34.39 -16.13 -27.79
N ARG A 60 -35.50 -16.01 -28.51
CA ARG A 60 -36.06 -14.71 -28.91
C ARG A 60 -36.55 -13.87 -27.73
N LEU A 61 -37.09 -14.50 -26.68
CA LEU A 61 -37.45 -13.80 -25.44
C LEU A 61 -36.21 -13.30 -24.68
N LEU A 62 -35.13 -14.08 -24.65
CA LEU A 62 -33.86 -13.68 -24.07
C LEU A 62 -33.23 -12.53 -24.86
N GLU A 63 -33.19 -12.62 -26.19
CA GLU A 63 -32.75 -11.54 -27.09
C GLU A 63 -33.59 -10.27 -26.86
N TRP A 64 -34.92 -10.39 -26.75
CA TRP A 64 -35.81 -9.26 -26.48
C TRP A 64 -35.62 -8.65 -25.07
N VAL A 65 -35.33 -9.47 -24.06
CA VAL A 65 -34.98 -9.01 -22.70
C VAL A 65 -33.60 -8.35 -22.69
N GLU A 66 -32.64 -8.84 -23.46
CA GLU A 66 -31.32 -8.22 -23.64
C GLU A 66 -31.42 -6.89 -24.40
N GLU A 67 -32.23 -6.81 -25.45
CA GLU A 67 -32.57 -5.56 -26.15
C GLU A 67 -33.25 -4.56 -25.21
N GLY A 68 -34.16 -5.04 -24.35
CA GLY A 68 -34.82 -4.28 -23.30
C GLY A 68 -33.83 -3.73 -22.28
N LYS A 69 -32.85 -4.54 -21.86
CA LYS A 69 -31.75 -4.08 -20.97
C LYS A 69 -30.84 -3.06 -21.65
N LYS A 70 -30.57 -3.19 -22.95
CA LYS A 70 -29.78 -2.20 -23.72
C LYS A 70 -30.51 -0.86 -23.82
N THR A 71 -31.82 -0.88 -24.04
CA THR A 71 -32.66 0.33 -24.08
C THR A 71 -32.83 0.95 -22.69
N GLU A 72 -33.03 0.14 -21.65
CA GLU A 72 -33.11 0.61 -20.26
C GLU A 72 -31.76 1.16 -19.75
N MET A 73 -30.62 0.56 -20.15
CA MET A 73 -29.29 1.13 -19.91
C MET A 73 -29.07 2.44 -20.70
N SER A 74 -29.54 2.54 -21.94
CA SER A 74 -29.49 3.77 -22.74
C SER A 74 -30.31 4.90 -22.11
N GLU A 75 -31.48 4.59 -21.56
CA GLU A 75 -32.33 5.54 -20.85
C GLU A 75 -31.76 5.92 -19.47
N ARG A 76 -31.20 4.97 -18.70
CA ARG A 76 -30.49 5.28 -17.44
C ARG A 76 -29.26 6.17 -17.67
N ARG A 77 -28.47 5.92 -18.71
CA ARG A 77 -27.33 6.78 -19.11
C ARG A 77 -27.74 8.23 -19.41
N ARG A 78 -28.99 8.46 -19.83
CA ARG A 78 -29.55 9.80 -20.10
C ARG A 78 -29.95 10.54 -18.82
N CYS A 79 -30.17 9.85 -17.70
CA CYS A 79 -30.62 10.41 -16.43
C CYS A 79 -29.59 10.34 -15.28
N GLU A 80 -28.57 9.49 -15.39
CA GLU A 80 -27.43 9.38 -14.45
C GLU A 80 -26.17 10.05 -15.04
N ALA A 81 -26.25 11.32 -15.40
CA ALA A 81 -25.05 12.05 -15.85
C ALA A 81 -24.09 12.18 -14.66
N SER A 82 -22.99 11.41 -14.66
CA SER A 82 -21.93 11.64 -13.67
C SER A 82 -21.38 13.06 -13.92
N PRO A 83 -21.39 13.97 -12.93
CA PRO A 83 -20.93 15.36 -13.12
C PRO A 83 -19.50 15.45 -13.68
N ARG A 84 -18.71 14.41 -13.43
CA ARG A 84 -17.38 14.19 -13.99
C ARG A 84 -17.37 13.98 -15.49
N LEU A 85 -18.18 13.06 -16.03
CA LEU A 85 -18.18 12.79 -17.46
C LEU A 85 -18.71 13.98 -18.26
N THR A 86 -19.64 14.74 -17.67
CA THR A 86 -20.07 16.04 -18.22
C THR A 86 -18.93 17.06 -18.19
N HIS A 87 -18.18 17.15 -17.08
CA HIS A 87 -17.03 18.06 -16.98
C HIS A 87 -15.88 17.69 -17.92
N THR A 88 -15.61 16.39 -18.12
CA THR A 88 -14.52 15.94 -18.97
C THR A 88 -14.90 15.85 -20.44
N GLY A 89 -16.19 15.77 -20.79
CA GLY A 89 -16.67 15.65 -22.18
C GLY A 89 -16.37 14.29 -22.83
N TRP A 90 -15.95 13.28 -22.06
CA TRP A 90 -15.46 12.01 -22.64
C TRP A 90 -16.55 11.14 -23.25
N GLU A 91 -17.75 11.11 -22.63
CA GLU A 91 -18.89 10.36 -23.16
C GLU A 91 -19.31 10.91 -24.53
N GLU A 92 -19.29 12.23 -24.68
CA GLU A 92 -19.60 12.89 -25.95
C GLU A 92 -18.54 12.61 -27.02
N HIS A 93 -17.27 12.54 -26.62
CA HIS A 93 -16.15 12.36 -27.56
C HIS A 93 -15.93 10.91 -28.01
N ILE A 94 -15.75 9.97 -27.07
CA ILE A 94 -15.43 8.57 -27.40
C ILE A 94 -16.54 7.58 -27.02
N GLY A 95 -17.67 8.01 -26.46
CA GLY A 95 -18.70 7.09 -25.93
C GLY A 95 -19.19 6.06 -26.96
N VAL A 96 -19.38 6.48 -28.22
CA VAL A 96 -19.78 5.60 -29.34
C VAL A 96 -18.68 4.59 -29.71
N HIS A 97 -17.42 5.02 -29.66
CA HIS A 97 -16.26 4.21 -30.05
C HIS A 97 -15.56 3.55 -28.86
N LYS A 98 -16.17 3.55 -27.66
CA LYS A 98 -15.44 3.26 -26.41
C LYS A 98 -14.77 1.89 -26.40
N GLU A 99 -15.53 0.83 -26.64
CA GLU A 99 -15.01 -0.55 -26.67
C GLU A 99 -13.97 -0.73 -27.76
N TRP A 100 -14.20 -0.11 -28.93
CA TRP A 100 -13.28 -0.13 -30.05
C TRP A 100 -11.96 0.60 -29.73
N ALA A 101 -12.03 1.77 -29.09
CA ALA A 101 -10.86 2.57 -28.74
C ALA A 101 -10.01 1.88 -27.67
N VAL A 102 -10.65 1.20 -26.72
CA VAL A 102 -9.97 0.34 -25.74
C VAL A 102 -9.23 -0.82 -26.43
N ARG A 103 -9.79 -1.43 -27.48
CA ARG A 103 -9.07 -2.45 -28.26
C ARG A 103 -7.82 -1.87 -28.94
N MET A 104 -7.87 -0.62 -29.39
CA MET A 104 -6.74 0.02 -30.07
C MET A 104 -5.53 0.29 -29.16
N ILE A 105 -5.68 0.31 -27.83
CA ILE A 105 -4.57 0.49 -26.89
C ILE A 105 -3.90 -0.83 -26.45
N GLN A 106 -4.51 -1.98 -26.78
CA GLN A 106 -4.01 -3.29 -26.38
C GLN A 106 -2.68 -3.68 -27.06
N PRO A 107 -1.82 -4.51 -26.43
CA PRO A 107 -0.53 -4.91 -27.00
C PRO A 107 -0.64 -5.59 -28.36
N SER A 108 -1.65 -6.44 -28.52
CA SER A 108 -1.94 -7.13 -29.78
C SER A 108 -3.44 -7.11 -30.04
N ILE A 109 -3.82 -7.00 -31.31
CA ILE A 109 -5.21 -7.15 -31.74
C ILE A 109 -5.33 -8.60 -32.20
N ARG A 110 -5.76 -9.52 -31.33
CA ARG A 110 -6.12 -10.88 -31.75
C ARG A 110 -7.34 -10.76 -32.66
N LYS A 111 -7.21 -11.16 -33.92
CA LYS A 111 -8.37 -11.38 -34.80
C LYS A 111 -8.97 -12.74 -34.44
N GLU A 112 -10.21 -12.75 -33.98
CA GLU A 112 -10.99 -13.99 -33.89
C GLU A 112 -11.27 -14.50 -35.31
N GLY A 113 -10.62 -15.60 -35.71
CA GLY A 113 -11.09 -16.46 -36.79
C GLY A 113 -10.61 -16.21 -38.24
N GLU A 114 -9.32 -15.91 -38.49
CA GLU A 114 -8.78 -15.95 -39.87
C GLU A 114 -7.58 -16.90 -40.00
N THR A 115 -7.80 -17.99 -40.75
CA THR A 115 -6.79 -18.76 -41.50
C THR A 115 -5.91 -17.81 -42.31
N GLU A 116 -4.59 -18.05 -42.27
CA GLU A 116 -3.54 -17.29 -42.95
C GLU A 116 -3.88 -17.01 -44.43
N SER A 117 -4.48 -15.85 -44.72
CA SER A 117 -4.56 -15.35 -46.09
C SER A 117 -3.30 -14.53 -46.38
N HIS A 118 -2.45 -15.05 -47.26
CA HIS A 118 -1.23 -14.39 -47.74
C HIS A 118 -1.57 -13.22 -48.69
N THR A 119 -2.21 -12.16 -48.18
CA THR A 119 -2.48 -10.94 -48.94
C THR A 119 -1.40 -9.88 -48.68
N HIS A 120 -1.06 -9.09 -49.70
CA HIS A 120 -0.08 -7.99 -49.58
C HIS A 120 -0.46 -6.96 -48.48
N GLN A 121 -1.76 -6.77 -48.23
CA GLN A 121 -2.28 -5.91 -47.15
C GLN A 121 -1.96 -6.47 -45.76
N ALA A 122 -2.09 -7.79 -45.54
CA ALA A 122 -1.72 -8.42 -44.27
C ALA A 122 -0.23 -8.26 -43.94
N ARG A 123 0.64 -8.37 -44.96
CA ARG A 123 2.09 -8.16 -44.80
C ARG A 123 2.45 -6.70 -44.49
N GLY A 124 1.69 -5.73 -45.02
CA GLY A 124 1.85 -4.31 -44.71
C GLY A 124 1.42 -3.97 -43.27
N MET A 125 0.29 -4.53 -42.82
CA MET A 125 -0.19 -4.39 -41.44
C MET A 125 0.78 -4.98 -40.43
N GLN A 126 1.32 -6.18 -40.69
CA GLN A 126 2.28 -6.82 -39.81
C GLN A 126 3.56 -5.98 -39.66
N LYS A 127 4.10 -5.43 -40.77
CA LYS A 127 5.26 -4.53 -40.72
C LYS A 127 5.00 -3.26 -39.91
N SER A 128 3.79 -2.69 -40.00
CA SER A 128 3.40 -1.51 -39.22
C SER A 128 3.30 -1.83 -37.73
N GLU A 129 2.77 -2.99 -37.37
CA GLU A 129 2.69 -3.47 -35.99
C GLU A 129 4.08 -3.82 -35.42
N ASP A 130 4.98 -4.39 -36.21
CA ASP A 130 6.37 -4.64 -35.79
C ASP A 130 7.13 -3.32 -35.56
N ALA A 131 6.91 -2.32 -36.42
CA ALA A 131 7.43 -0.97 -36.21
C ALA A 131 6.80 -0.32 -34.96
N LEU A 132 5.50 -0.51 -34.71
CA LEU A 132 4.84 -0.03 -33.50
C LEU A 132 5.46 -0.65 -32.24
N LYS A 133 5.75 -1.96 -32.23
CA LYS A 133 6.44 -2.62 -31.11
C LYS A 133 7.79 -1.96 -30.81
N LYS A 134 8.60 -1.70 -31.84
CA LYS A 134 9.89 -0.99 -31.71
C LYS A 134 9.71 0.44 -31.20
N ALA A 135 8.70 1.17 -31.67
CA ALA A 135 8.37 2.50 -31.18
C ALA A 135 7.94 2.48 -29.70
N CYS A 136 7.07 1.54 -29.29
CA CYS A 136 6.68 1.36 -27.89
C CYS A 136 7.88 1.06 -26.99
N ALA A 137 8.83 0.23 -27.44
CA ALA A 137 10.06 -0.05 -26.73
C ALA A 137 10.92 1.23 -26.59
N ALA A 138 11.11 2.00 -27.67
CA ALA A 138 11.84 3.25 -27.64
C ALA A 138 11.20 4.30 -26.70
N THR A 139 9.87 4.42 -26.68
CA THR A 139 9.14 5.30 -25.74
C THR A 139 9.33 4.84 -24.28
N SER A 140 9.31 3.53 -24.04
CA SER A 140 9.54 2.98 -22.69
C SER A 140 10.96 3.26 -22.20
N ILE A 141 11.97 3.08 -23.06
CA ILE A 141 13.37 3.38 -22.74
C ILE A 141 13.58 4.88 -22.54
N LEU A 142 12.95 5.72 -23.37
CA LEU A 142 12.94 7.17 -23.22
C LEU A 142 12.47 7.55 -21.81
N ILE A 143 11.32 7.04 -21.35
CA ILE A 143 10.74 7.31 -20.02
C ILE A 143 11.65 6.87 -18.88
N ARG A 144 12.31 5.72 -19.01
CA ARG A 144 13.33 5.31 -18.02
C ARG A 144 14.50 6.28 -17.96
N ARG A 145 15.06 6.65 -19.11
CA ARG A 145 16.22 7.57 -19.15
C ARG A 145 15.87 9.01 -18.75
N LEU A 146 14.60 9.43 -18.91
CA LEU A 146 14.08 10.73 -18.49
C LEU A 146 14.23 10.93 -16.97
N PHE A 147 13.76 9.97 -16.17
CA PHE A 147 13.81 10.04 -14.72
C PHE A 147 15.23 9.87 -14.15
N LYS A 148 16.11 9.11 -14.82
CA LYS A 148 17.54 9.04 -14.45
C LYS A 148 18.24 10.40 -14.52
N ILE A 149 17.97 11.20 -15.55
CA ILE A 149 18.59 12.53 -15.74
C ILE A 149 17.96 13.59 -14.83
N SER A 150 16.68 13.44 -14.49
CA SER A 150 15.91 14.42 -13.71
C SER A 150 16.22 14.33 -12.20
N GLN A 151 17.49 14.28 -11.81
CA GLN A 151 17.93 14.16 -10.41
C GLN A 151 18.80 15.34 -10.00
N LEU A 152 18.65 15.76 -8.73
CA LEU A 152 19.53 16.74 -8.10
C LEU A 152 20.95 16.14 -8.05
N GLY A 153 21.89 16.78 -8.74
CA GLY A 153 23.27 16.31 -8.97
C GLY A 153 23.62 16.14 -10.44
N ILE A 154 22.62 15.96 -11.32
CA ILE A 154 22.79 15.95 -12.78
C ILE A 154 22.28 17.27 -13.38
N VAL A 155 21.09 17.69 -12.95
CA VAL A 155 20.47 18.96 -13.37
C VAL A 155 20.38 19.89 -12.18
N ASP A 156 20.64 21.17 -12.41
CA ASP A 156 20.65 22.18 -11.36
C ASP A 156 19.27 22.40 -10.71
N ARG A 157 19.29 22.75 -9.42
CA ARG A 157 18.11 22.95 -8.58
C ARG A 157 17.16 24.00 -9.17
N ALA A 158 17.66 25.09 -9.73
CA ALA A 158 16.82 26.15 -10.29
C ALA A 158 15.96 25.66 -11.46
N ALA A 159 16.52 24.80 -12.33
CA ALA A 159 15.77 24.19 -13.43
C ALA A 159 14.69 23.23 -12.91
N MET A 160 15.00 22.47 -11.86
CA MET A 160 14.09 21.53 -11.23
C MET A 160 12.92 22.23 -10.51
N GLU A 161 13.17 23.38 -9.87
CA GLU A 161 12.11 24.20 -9.26
C GLU A 161 11.25 24.89 -10.33
N ASN A 162 11.87 25.35 -11.42
CA ASN A 162 11.16 26.02 -12.50
C ASN A 162 10.18 25.07 -13.22
N VAL A 163 10.61 23.86 -13.58
CA VAL A 163 9.76 22.87 -14.26
C VAL A 163 8.62 22.35 -13.38
N ASN A 164 8.78 22.41 -12.06
CA ASN A 164 7.75 22.01 -11.11
C ASN A 164 6.68 23.09 -10.88
N ARG A 165 6.80 24.27 -11.50
CA ARG A 165 5.79 25.33 -11.39
C ARG A 165 4.45 24.88 -11.94
N ARG A 166 3.39 25.38 -11.33
CA ARG A 166 2.00 25.16 -11.77
C ARG A 166 1.45 26.35 -12.53
N GLU A 167 1.69 27.56 -12.03
CA GLU A 167 1.14 28.81 -12.55
C GLU A 167 2.26 29.72 -13.06
N ALA A 168 1.98 30.43 -14.15
CA ALA A 168 2.89 31.44 -14.67
C ALA A 168 2.88 32.67 -13.75
N GLY A 169 4.05 33.07 -13.23
CA GLY A 169 4.20 34.27 -12.41
C GLY A 169 3.98 34.08 -10.89
N ALA A 170 3.82 32.85 -10.39
CA ALA A 170 3.79 32.59 -8.95
C ALA A 170 5.06 33.13 -8.25
N THR A 171 4.88 33.78 -7.10
CA THR A 171 5.94 34.48 -6.35
C THR A 171 7.05 33.56 -5.85
N SER A 172 6.75 32.29 -5.56
CA SER A 172 7.76 31.26 -5.34
C SER A 172 7.25 29.87 -5.73
N ASN A 173 8.19 28.99 -6.08
CA ASN A 173 8.00 27.54 -6.07
C ASN A 173 9.28 26.93 -5.52
N ASP A 174 9.28 26.61 -4.22
CA ASP A 174 10.50 26.21 -3.50
C ASP A 174 10.78 24.70 -3.57
N ARG A 175 9.91 23.96 -4.29
CA ARG A 175 9.98 22.49 -4.37
C ARG A 175 10.58 22.04 -5.71
N PRO A 176 11.80 21.47 -5.71
CA PRO A 176 12.38 20.92 -6.92
C PRO A 176 11.62 19.68 -7.39
N PHE A 177 11.52 19.50 -8.71
CA PHE A 177 11.01 18.26 -9.29
C PHE A 177 11.78 17.04 -8.76
N TYR A 178 11.06 15.97 -8.41
CA TYR A 178 11.68 14.76 -7.88
C TYR A 178 11.66 13.64 -8.92
N GLY A 179 12.84 13.36 -9.51
CA GLY A 179 12.99 12.32 -10.53
C GLY A 179 13.35 10.93 -10.02
N LYS A 180 13.63 10.74 -8.71
CA LYS A 180 13.97 9.42 -8.13
C LYS A 180 12.71 8.57 -7.92
N GLN A 181 12.08 8.14 -9.02
CA GLN A 181 10.88 7.29 -8.98
C GLN A 181 11.26 5.82 -8.88
N LYS A 182 10.44 5.00 -8.21
CA LYS A 182 10.61 3.53 -8.21
C LYS A 182 10.49 2.95 -9.61
N VAL A 183 11.17 1.84 -9.86
CA VAL A 183 11.16 1.16 -11.17
C VAL A 183 9.75 0.80 -11.64
N GLN A 184 8.94 0.22 -10.75
CA GLN A 184 7.55 -0.10 -11.05
C GLN A 184 6.73 1.15 -11.40
N THR A 185 6.93 2.26 -10.67
CA THR A 185 6.30 3.56 -10.96
C THR A 185 6.66 4.04 -12.36
N VAL A 186 7.94 3.97 -12.75
CA VAL A 186 8.41 4.35 -14.09
C VAL A 186 7.81 3.44 -15.17
N ARG A 187 7.68 2.13 -14.92
CA ARG A 187 7.01 1.19 -15.83
C ARG A 187 5.53 1.55 -16.01
N ARG A 188 4.82 1.85 -14.92
CA ARG A 188 3.41 2.29 -14.95
C ARG A 188 3.26 3.60 -15.73
N TYR A 189 4.18 4.55 -15.56
CA TYR A 189 4.18 5.78 -16.36
C TYR A 189 4.42 5.50 -17.84
N ALA A 190 5.38 4.63 -18.17
CA ALA A 190 5.66 4.23 -19.54
C ALA A 190 4.46 3.56 -20.22
N ASP A 191 3.75 2.67 -19.52
CA ASP A 191 2.53 2.01 -20.02
C ASP A 191 1.48 3.01 -20.50
N LYS A 192 1.24 4.10 -19.75
CA LYS A 192 0.25 5.12 -20.15
C LYS A 192 0.62 5.79 -21.49
N PHE A 193 1.89 6.12 -21.68
CA PHE A 193 2.38 6.71 -22.93
C PHE A 193 2.37 5.70 -24.08
N VAL A 194 2.72 4.44 -23.81
CA VAL A 194 2.68 3.36 -24.79
C VAL A 194 1.24 3.13 -25.28
N LYS A 195 0.26 3.09 -24.38
CA LYS A 195 -1.16 2.98 -24.72
C LYS A 195 -1.62 4.14 -25.60
N VAL A 196 -1.31 5.39 -25.24
CA VAL A 196 -1.63 6.56 -26.07
C VAL A 196 -0.93 6.50 -27.44
N LEU A 197 0.33 6.07 -27.50
CA LEU A 197 1.06 5.90 -28.75
C LEU A 197 0.38 4.87 -29.66
N ARG A 198 -0.01 3.71 -29.12
CA ARG A 198 -0.73 2.67 -29.87
C ARG A 198 -2.02 3.21 -30.47
N TYR A 199 -2.80 3.93 -29.66
CA TYR A 199 -4.03 4.57 -30.12
C TYR A 199 -3.76 5.52 -31.29
N ILE A 200 -2.85 6.48 -31.14
CA ILE A 200 -2.56 7.47 -32.19
C ILE A 200 -1.99 6.79 -33.44
N TRP A 201 -1.06 5.84 -33.27
CA TRP A 201 -0.37 5.17 -34.37
C TRP A 201 -1.31 4.34 -35.24
N ARG A 202 -2.25 3.62 -34.61
CA ARG A 202 -3.23 2.76 -35.29
C ARG A 202 -4.33 3.59 -35.92
N THR A 203 -4.83 4.61 -35.21
CA THR A 203 -6.07 5.28 -35.63
C THR A 203 -5.85 6.45 -36.57
N GLU A 204 -4.69 7.10 -36.63
CA GLU A 204 -4.51 8.35 -37.40
C GLU A 204 -5.04 8.31 -38.86
N HIS A 205 -4.81 7.20 -39.57
CA HIS A 205 -5.21 7.02 -40.98
C HIS A 205 -6.63 6.48 -41.16
N MET A 206 -7.33 6.14 -40.08
CA MET A 206 -8.68 5.58 -40.15
C MET A 206 -9.72 6.69 -40.33
N GLU A 207 -10.74 6.41 -41.15
CA GLU A 207 -11.89 7.29 -41.36
C GLU A 207 -12.93 7.16 -40.24
N ASP A 208 -13.18 5.94 -39.75
CA ASP A 208 -14.11 5.65 -38.66
C ASP A 208 -13.38 5.61 -37.31
N ARG A 209 -13.23 6.79 -36.68
CA ARG A 209 -12.55 6.97 -35.39
C ARG A 209 -13.05 8.20 -34.63
N PRO A 210 -12.80 8.31 -33.31
CA PRO A 210 -13.05 9.53 -32.56
C PRO A 210 -12.37 10.75 -33.18
N GLU A 211 -13.07 11.88 -33.16
CA GLU A 211 -12.60 13.13 -33.78
C GLU A 211 -11.33 13.65 -33.09
N TYR A 212 -10.18 13.53 -33.77
CA TYR A 212 -8.96 14.24 -33.38
C TYR A 212 -8.09 14.53 -34.61
N ARG A 213 -7.27 15.58 -34.55
CA ARG A 213 -6.41 16.02 -35.66
C ARG A 213 -4.97 16.19 -35.20
N LEU A 214 -4.04 15.68 -36.00
CA LEU A 214 -2.63 16.02 -35.82
C LEU A 214 -2.32 17.31 -36.57
N THR A 215 -1.56 18.21 -35.94
CA THR A 215 -0.99 19.35 -36.66
C THR A 215 0.00 18.85 -37.72
N ARG A 216 0.30 19.67 -38.74
CA ARG A 216 1.29 19.31 -39.78
C ARG A 216 2.63 18.89 -39.17
N SER A 217 3.07 19.60 -38.12
CA SER A 217 4.29 19.28 -37.37
C SER A 217 4.18 17.95 -36.64
N GLN A 218 3.04 17.67 -35.98
CA GLN A 218 2.81 16.39 -35.28
C GLN A 218 2.80 15.21 -36.27
N GLN A 219 2.13 15.37 -37.41
CA GLN A 219 2.06 14.34 -38.44
C GLN A 219 3.45 14.05 -39.04
N ALA A 220 4.24 15.09 -39.34
CA ALA A 220 5.61 14.94 -39.80
C ALA A 220 6.48 14.17 -38.80
N ARG A 221 6.40 14.49 -37.49
CA ARG A 221 7.16 13.77 -36.46
C ARG A 221 6.69 12.35 -36.22
N LEU A 222 5.39 12.07 -36.38
CA LEU A 222 4.88 10.70 -36.35
C LEU A 222 5.42 9.88 -37.53
N GLN A 223 5.50 10.47 -38.73
CA GLN A 223 6.09 9.83 -39.89
C GLN A 223 7.60 9.58 -39.72
N ASP A 224 8.35 10.53 -39.17
CA ASP A 224 9.76 10.34 -38.80
C ASP A 224 9.92 9.15 -37.83
N TYR A 225 9.01 9.06 -36.85
CA TYR A 225 9.02 7.96 -35.88
C TYR A 225 8.71 6.60 -36.52
N ARG A 226 7.72 6.56 -37.43
CA ARG A 226 7.44 5.35 -38.24
C ARG A 226 8.64 4.91 -39.07
N ARG A 227 9.32 5.86 -39.72
CA ARG A 227 10.50 5.57 -40.55
C ARG A 227 11.66 5.03 -39.73
N GLU A 228 11.94 5.64 -38.58
CA GLU A 228 13.01 5.17 -37.69
C GLU A 228 12.70 3.79 -37.13
N ALA A 229 11.46 3.57 -36.66
CA ALA A 229 11.05 2.28 -36.13
C ALA A 229 11.02 1.16 -37.18
N ALA A 230 10.83 1.49 -38.46
CA ALA A 230 10.87 0.52 -39.56
C ALA A 230 12.29 0.02 -39.88
N LYS A 231 13.36 0.70 -39.42
CA LYS A 231 14.74 0.28 -39.69
C LYS A 231 15.07 -1.05 -39.00
N THR A 232 15.81 -1.91 -39.69
CA THR A 232 16.28 -3.21 -39.17
C THR A 232 17.43 -3.03 -38.18
N ASN A 233 18.35 -2.09 -38.46
CA ASN A 233 19.48 -1.70 -37.60
C ASN A 233 19.32 -0.26 -37.08
N GLY A 234 18.17 0.04 -36.47
CA GLY A 234 17.94 1.36 -35.84
C GLY A 234 18.91 1.58 -34.69
N GLN A 235 19.55 2.75 -34.63
CA GLN A 235 20.37 3.12 -33.46
C GLN A 235 19.44 3.39 -32.29
N LYS A 236 19.65 2.71 -31.16
CA LYS A 236 18.81 2.84 -29.95
C LYS A 236 18.68 4.31 -29.52
N ASP A 237 19.76 5.09 -29.59
CA ASP A 237 19.78 6.49 -29.20
C ASP A 237 19.00 7.40 -30.16
N GLU A 238 19.04 7.11 -31.45
CA GLU A 238 18.28 7.86 -32.46
C GLU A 238 16.78 7.60 -32.32
N SER A 239 16.38 6.34 -32.11
CA SER A 239 14.98 5.98 -31.82
C SER A 239 14.44 6.71 -30.59
N ILE A 240 15.25 6.86 -29.55
CA ILE A 240 14.90 7.60 -28.33
C ILE A 240 14.80 9.11 -28.59
N ARG A 241 15.69 9.66 -29.42
CA ARG A 241 15.68 11.08 -29.83
C ARG A 241 14.41 11.40 -30.61
N VAL A 242 14.08 10.58 -31.62
CA VAL A 242 12.86 10.74 -32.42
C VAL A 242 11.60 10.62 -31.57
N ALA A 243 11.56 9.67 -30.62
CA ALA A 243 10.47 9.55 -29.66
C ALA A 243 10.29 10.81 -28.80
N LEU A 244 11.39 11.38 -28.27
CA LEU A 244 11.34 12.60 -27.47
C LEU A 244 10.80 13.79 -28.27
N VAL A 245 11.27 13.96 -29.51
CA VAL A 245 10.81 15.03 -30.40
C VAL A 245 9.33 14.89 -30.72
N PHE A 246 8.86 13.68 -31.02
CA PHE A 246 7.45 13.40 -31.25
C PHE A 246 6.59 13.80 -30.05
N TRP A 247 6.90 13.30 -28.85
CA TRP A 247 6.12 13.58 -27.65
C TRP A 247 6.08 15.08 -27.30
N ILE A 248 7.22 15.77 -27.41
CA ILE A 248 7.28 17.22 -27.17
C ILE A 248 6.33 17.98 -28.11
N VAL A 249 6.29 17.64 -29.41
CA VAL A 249 5.41 18.31 -30.39
C VAL A 249 3.94 17.93 -30.19
N VAL A 250 3.66 16.74 -29.65
CA VAL A 250 2.31 16.35 -29.22
C VAL A 250 1.83 17.20 -28.04
N PHE A 251 2.71 17.64 -27.14
CA PHE A 251 2.34 18.49 -26.00
C PHE A 251 2.36 19.99 -26.30
N ASP A 252 3.30 20.43 -27.15
CA ASP A 252 3.55 21.83 -27.46
C ASP A 252 2.64 22.33 -28.60
N HIS A 253 1.36 22.51 -28.28
CA HIS A 253 0.40 23.17 -29.16
C HIS A 253 -0.68 23.91 -28.38
N LYS A 254 -1.34 24.85 -29.04
CA LYS A 254 -2.52 25.55 -28.52
C LYS A 254 -3.78 24.77 -28.90
N LEU A 255 -4.72 24.71 -27.97
CA LEU A 255 -6.05 24.15 -28.20
C LEU A 255 -6.91 25.20 -28.90
N GLY A 256 -7.65 24.77 -29.92
CA GLY A 256 -8.61 25.60 -30.66
C GLY A 256 -10.01 25.54 -30.06
N ASP A 257 -11.04 25.60 -30.92
CA ASP A 257 -12.45 25.64 -30.51
C ASP A 257 -12.94 24.32 -29.87
N ARG A 258 -12.28 23.20 -30.20
CA ARG A 258 -12.59 21.86 -29.65
C ARG A 258 -11.37 21.29 -28.94
N GLU A 259 -11.51 20.95 -27.67
CA GLU A 259 -10.41 20.38 -26.87
C GLU A 259 -9.93 19.03 -27.45
N PHE A 260 -10.86 18.19 -27.91
CA PHE A 260 -10.56 16.84 -28.41
C PHE A 260 -9.95 16.78 -29.81
N ASP A 261 -9.85 17.92 -30.52
CA ASP A 261 -8.98 18.00 -31.70
C ASP A 261 -7.55 17.58 -31.35
N SER A 262 -7.14 17.75 -30.08
CA SER A 262 -5.87 17.28 -29.57
C SER A 262 -5.80 15.76 -29.44
N ALA A 263 -4.91 15.14 -30.21
CA ALA A 263 -4.69 13.68 -30.18
C ALA A 263 -4.31 13.14 -28.79
N ILE A 264 -3.58 13.93 -27.98
CA ILE A 264 -3.24 13.52 -26.61
C ILE A 264 -4.45 13.53 -25.69
N LEU A 265 -5.33 14.55 -25.78
CA LEU A 265 -6.54 14.61 -24.97
C LEU A 265 -7.53 13.51 -25.38
N SER A 266 -7.63 13.22 -26.68
CA SER A 266 -8.36 12.07 -27.21
C SER A 266 -7.81 10.75 -26.66
N GLY A 267 -6.50 10.53 -26.70
CA GLY A 267 -5.88 9.34 -26.11
C GLY A 267 -6.04 9.24 -24.59
N LEU A 268 -6.07 10.38 -23.88
CA LEU A 268 -6.32 10.43 -22.44
C LEU A 268 -7.77 10.09 -22.09
N ALA A 269 -8.74 10.45 -22.94
CA ALA A 269 -10.11 9.99 -22.80
C ALA A 269 -10.20 8.47 -22.93
N VAL A 270 -9.47 7.87 -23.88
CA VAL A 270 -9.40 6.40 -24.04
C VAL A 270 -8.80 5.73 -22.82
N LEU A 271 -7.74 6.32 -22.24
CA LEU A 271 -7.21 5.85 -20.96
C LEU A 271 -8.21 5.96 -19.81
N GLY A 272 -9.25 6.79 -19.94
CA GLY A 272 -10.33 6.96 -18.96
C GLY A 272 -11.42 5.90 -19.06
N ALA A 273 -11.47 5.13 -20.15
CA ALA A 273 -12.40 4.01 -20.33
C ALA A 273 -11.88 2.77 -19.60
N ASP A 274 -12.79 2.07 -18.89
CA ASP A 274 -12.49 0.82 -18.20
C ASP A 274 -12.51 -0.34 -19.22
N SER A 275 -11.44 -1.12 -19.29
CA SER A 275 -11.31 -2.25 -20.21
C SER A 275 -12.16 -3.45 -19.82
N ASP A 276 -12.47 -3.60 -18.53
CA ASP A 276 -12.97 -4.86 -17.99
C ASP A 276 -14.49 -4.84 -17.89
N ASN A 277 -15.05 -3.72 -17.42
CA ASN A 277 -16.50 -3.57 -17.23
C ASN A 277 -17.19 -2.82 -18.39
N GLY A 278 -16.44 -2.38 -19.41
CA GLY A 278 -16.95 -1.51 -20.47
C GLY A 278 -17.48 -0.16 -19.95
N GLY A 279 -17.05 0.23 -18.74
CA GLY A 279 -17.47 1.43 -18.02
C GLY A 279 -16.49 2.59 -18.17
N TRP A 280 -16.59 3.57 -17.26
CA TRP A 280 -15.62 4.66 -17.12
C TRP A 280 -14.85 4.50 -15.83
N MET A 281 -13.56 4.79 -15.84
CA MET A 281 -12.75 4.71 -14.64
C MET A 281 -13.18 5.74 -13.59
N PRO A 282 -13.35 5.33 -12.33
CA PRO A 282 -13.60 6.23 -11.21
C PRO A 282 -12.53 7.31 -11.07
N ALA A 283 -12.89 8.43 -10.43
CA ALA A 283 -11.98 9.56 -10.27
C ALA A 283 -10.68 9.19 -9.57
N ILE A 284 -10.77 8.36 -8.53
CA ILE A 284 -9.65 7.86 -7.75
C ILE A 284 -8.63 7.06 -8.59
N ASN A 285 -9.10 6.30 -9.60
CA ASN A 285 -8.24 5.46 -10.43
C ASN A 285 -7.62 6.22 -11.60
N TYR A 286 -8.28 7.27 -12.07
CA TYR A 286 -7.81 8.04 -13.22
C TYR A 286 -6.90 9.23 -12.86
N THR A 287 -7.11 9.89 -11.71
CA THR A 287 -6.23 11.00 -11.31
C THR A 287 -4.74 10.63 -11.24
N PRO A 288 -4.34 9.40 -10.83
CA PRO A 288 -2.95 8.96 -10.93
C PRO A 288 -2.44 8.86 -12.36
N ALA A 289 -3.28 8.50 -13.34
CA ALA A 289 -2.89 8.49 -14.75
C ALA A 289 -2.57 9.92 -15.23
N LEU A 290 -3.40 10.91 -14.92
CA LEU A 290 -3.11 12.32 -15.23
C LEU A 290 -1.82 12.81 -14.55
N ALA A 291 -1.61 12.43 -13.28
CA ALA A 291 -0.38 12.77 -12.57
C ALA A 291 0.87 12.17 -13.22
N ALA A 292 0.79 10.92 -13.70
CA ALA A 292 1.86 10.26 -14.45
C ALA A 292 2.21 11.02 -15.73
N ILE A 293 1.20 11.49 -16.47
CA ILE A 293 1.38 12.30 -17.68
C ILE A 293 2.09 13.60 -17.35
N ILE A 294 1.59 14.40 -16.39
CA ILE A 294 2.20 15.67 -15.97
C ILE A 294 3.67 15.48 -15.58
N ARG A 295 3.97 14.46 -14.77
CA ARG A 295 5.34 14.18 -14.29
C ARG A 295 6.28 13.80 -15.42
N THR A 296 5.82 12.95 -16.32
CA THR A 296 6.63 12.49 -17.45
C THR A 296 6.83 13.63 -18.45
N MET A 297 5.84 14.49 -18.67
CA MET A 297 5.97 15.72 -19.47
C MET A 297 7.04 16.66 -18.89
N ARG A 298 7.03 16.89 -17.56
CA ARG A 298 8.06 17.67 -16.88
C ARG A 298 9.46 17.08 -17.07
N ALA A 299 9.59 15.76 -16.90
CA ALA A 299 10.84 15.06 -17.16
C ALA A 299 11.29 15.20 -18.63
N MET A 300 10.35 15.21 -19.59
CA MET A 300 10.63 15.38 -21.02
C MET A 300 11.19 16.76 -21.34
N VAL A 301 10.68 17.80 -20.70
CA VAL A 301 11.22 19.16 -20.81
C VAL A 301 12.65 19.23 -20.28
N ILE A 302 12.91 18.65 -19.09
CA ILE A 302 14.27 18.58 -18.51
C ILE A 302 15.22 17.87 -19.47
N ARG A 303 14.84 16.69 -19.97
CA ARG A 303 15.68 15.91 -20.88
C ARG A 303 15.92 16.62 -22.20
N ARG A 304 14.91 17.29 -22.77
CA ARG A 304 15.07 18.08 -24.01
C ARG A 304 16.14 19.15 -23.82
N ALA A 305 16.04 19.96 -22.76
CA ALA A 305 17.01 21.02 -22.48
C ALA A 305 18.41 20.45 -22.20
N TRP A 306 18.50 19.36 -21.43
CA TRP A 306 19.78 18.69 -21.16
C TRP A 306 20.43 18.10 -22.41
N CYS A 307 19.65 17.48 -23.31
CA CYS A 307 20.16 16.95 -24.57
C CYS A 307 20.68 18.07 -25.49
N GLN A 308 19.98 19.21 -25.55
CA GLN A 308 20.43 20.38 -26.33
C GLN A 308 21.76 20.92 -25.80
N TRP A 309 21.87 21.09 -24.48
CA TRP A 309 23.11 21.52 -23.83
C TRP A 309 24.27 20.53 -24.10
N ARG A 310 24.03 19.23 -23.94
CA ARG A 310 25.04 18.20 -24.18
C ARG A 310 25.47 18.12 -25.65
N GLN A 311 24.53 18.28 -26.58
CA GLN A 311 24.83 18.29 -28.01
C GLN A 311 25.71 19.49 -28.37
N HIS A 312 25.39 20.69 -27.86
CA HIS A 312 26.19 21.89 -28.10
C HIS A 312 27.64 21.72 -27.63
N ILE A 313 27.84 21.19 -26.41
CA ILE A 313 29.19 20.91 -25.89
C ILE A 313 29.92 19.90 -26.76
N SER A 314 29.23 18.85 -27.22
CA SER A 314 29.82 17.84 -28.09
C SER A 314 30.25 18.40 -29.44
N GLU A 315 29.45 19.30 -30.03
CA GLU A 315 29.75 19.96 -31.31
C GLU A 315 30.93 20.92 -31.18
N GLN A 316 30.98 21.72 -30.10
CA GLN A 316 32.08 22.64 -29.80
C GLN A 316 33.39 21.90 -29.49
N SER A 317 33.29 20.80 -28.74
CA SER A 317 34.42 19.91 -28.45
C SER A 317 34.96 19.27 -29.74
N ALA A 318 34.08 18.85 -30.65
CA ALA A 318 34.48 18.37 -31.97
C ALA A 318 35.11 19.48 -32.85
N ALA A 319 34.72 20.73 -32.65
CA ALA A 319 35.32 21.91 -33.28
C ALA A 319 36.65 22.36 -32.64
N GLY A 320 37.13 21.66 -31.59
CA GLY A 320 38.41 21.95 -30.94
C GLY A 320 38.36 23.07 -29.90
N VAL A 321 37.17 23.52 -29.49
CA VAL A 321 37.01 24.49 -28.40
C VAL A 321 37.26 23.78 -27.06
N PRO A 322 38.04 24.37 -26.14
CA PRO A 322 38.26 23.78 -24.82
C PRO A 322 36.94 23.66 -24.03
N ASP A 323 36.79 22.57 -23.27
CA ASP A 323 35.53 22.19 -22.59
C ASP A 323 34.96 23.30 -21.70
N ASP A 324 35.82 24.06 -21.02
CA ASP A 324 35.40 25.17 -20.15
C ASP A 324 34.70 26.30 -20.94
N LYS A 325 35.25 26.67 -22.11
CA LYS A 325 34.63 27.68 -23.00
C LYS A 325 33.36 27.14 -23.65
N ALA A 326 33.39 25.86 -24.07
CA ALA A 326 32.21 25.21 -24.63
C ALA A 326 31.04 25.17 -23.64
N ARG A 327 31.31 25.02 -22.34
CA ARG A 327 30.30 25.06 -21.27
C ARG A 327 29.79 26.46 -20.97
N GLU A 328 30.66 27.47 -21.05
CA GLU A 328 30.30 28.89 -20.83
C GLU A 328 29.39 29.42 -21.95
N GLU A 329 29.65 29.04 -23.20
CA GLU A 329 28.86 29.44 -24.37
C GLU A 329 27.58 28.58 -24.56
N ALA A 330 27.50 27.41 -23.92
CA ALA A 330 26.37 26.51 -24.08
C ALA A 330 25.07 27.09 -23.53
N PRO A 331 23.93 26.93 -24.24
CA PRO A 331 22.63 27.31 -23.71
C PRO A 331 22.36 26.60 -22.38
N SER A 332 22.08 27.37 -21.33
CA SER A 332 21.82 26.80 -20.01
C SER A 332 20.61 25.88 -20.04
N VAL A 333 20.73 24.73 -19.37
CA VAL A 333 19.60 23.81 -19.17
C VAL A 333 18.42 24.54 -18.50
N PHE A 334 18.71 25.48 -17.61
CA PHE A 334 17.69 26.31 -16.97
C PHE A 334 16.89 27.14 -17.97
N ASP A 335 17.56 27.81 -18.92
CA ASP A 335 16.89 28.66 -19.90
C ASP A 335 16.04 27.84 -20.86
N GLY A 336 16.53 26.68 -21.28
CA GLY A 336 15.75 25.74 -22.09
C GLY A 336 14.49 25.24 -21.37
N VAL A 337 14.61 24.89 -20.09
CA VAL A 337 13.47 24.51 -19.24
C VAL A 337 12.50 25.69 -19.08
N LYS A 338 13.00 26.86 -18.71
CA LYS A 338 12.21 28.07 -18.49
C LYS A 338 11.40 28.46 -19.74
N ALA A 339 12.01 28.39 -20.91
CA ALA A 339 11.35 28.68 -22.19
C ALA A 339 10.18 27.71 -22.45
N ALA A 340 10.42 26.40 -22.33
CA ALA A 340 9.38 25.39 -22.49
C ALA A 340 8.27 25.52 -21.44
N VAL A 341 8.64 25.86 -20.21
CA VAL A 341 7.69 26.01 -19.10
C VAL A 341 6.72 27.15 -19.37
N HIS A 342 7.24 28.31 -19.76
CA HIS A 342 6.43 29.48 -20.12
C HIS A 342 5.57 29.23 -21.38
N GLN A 343 6.04 28.39 -22.30
CA GLN A 343 5.34 28.11 -23.55
C GLN A 343 4.12 27.20 -23.37
N PHE A 344 4.28 26.09 -22.63
CA PHE A 344 3.23 25.08 -22.52
C PHE A 344 3.14 24.28 -21.19
N MET A 345 3.99 24.53 -20.17
CA MET A 345 3.95 23.73 -18.93
C MET A 345 3.19 24.35 -17.73
N THR A 346 2.75 25.59 -17.84
CA THR A 346 1.99 26.28 -16.77
C THR A 346 0.53 26.47 -17.15
N LEU A 347 -0.35 26.53 -16.14
CA LEU A 347 -1.70 27.05 -16.29
C LEU A 347 -1.62 28.45 -16.93
N THR A 348 -2.39 28.63 -18.00
CA THR A 348 -2.41 29.88 -18.77
C THR A 348 -2.90 31.04 -17.93
N VAL A 349 -2.25 32.19 -18.08
CA VAL A 349 -2.74 33.46 -17.58
C VAL A 349 -4.07 33.78 -18.28
N PHE A 350 -5.01 34.39 -17.54
CA PHE A 350 -6.31 34.82 -18.06
C PHE A 350 -6.16 35.52 -19.43
N GLY A 351 -6.86 35.00 -20.45
CA GLY A 351 -6.85 35.54 -21.82
C GLY A 351 -5.88 34.88 -22.81
N SER A 352 -5.02 33.95 -22.38
CA SER A 352 -4.16 33.17 -23.31
C SER A 352 -4.80 31.85 -23.75
N GLN A 353 -4.46 31.38 -24.95
CA GLN A 353 -5.00 30.13 -25.49
C GLN A 353 -4.54 28.92 -24.68
N PRO A 354 -5.46 28.01 -24.31
CA PRO A 354 -5.13 26.86 -23.48
C PRO A 354 -4.22 25.87 -24.21
N THR A 355 -3.42 25.13 -23.45
CA THR A 355 -2.60 24.01 -23.95
C THR A 355 -3.17 22.68 -23.43
N PRO A 356 -2.80 21.53 -24.00
CA PRO A 356 -3.24 20.23 -23.48
C PRO A 356 -2.99 20.06 -21.99
N LEU A 357 -1.87 20.59 -21.48
CA LEU A 357 -1.54 20.49 -20.07
C LEU A 357 -2.53 21.24 -19.17
N ASN A 358 -3.12 22.34 -19.64
CA ASN A 358 -4.15 23.05 -18.88
C ASN A 358 -5.38 22.18 -18.65
N THR A 359 -5.86 21.53 -19.70
CA THR A 359 -6.99 20.60 -19.61
C THR A 359 -6.66 19.45 -18.67
N VAL A 360 -5.44 18.88 -18.77
CA VAL A 360 -4.96 17.81 -17.88
C VAL A 360 -4.92 18.26 -16.41
N TYR A 361 -4.40 19.45 -16.11
CA TYR A 361 -4.42 20.00 -14.75
C TYR A 361 -5.84 20.25 -14.24
N THR A 362 -6.72 20.79 -15.08
CA THR A 362 -8.11 21.10 -14.72
C THR A 362 -8.86 19.82 -14.39
N GLN A 363 -8.77 18.81 -15.27
CA GLN A 363 -9.36 17.49 -15.05
C GLN A 363 -8.80 16.79 -13.81
N LYS A 364 -7.48 16.90 -13.55
CA LYS A 364 -6.86 16.36 -12.34
C LYS A 364 -7.40 17.05 -11.09
N THR A 365 -7.45 18.38 -11.09
CA THR A 365 -7.89 19.18 -9.94
C THR A 365 -9.36 18.89 -9.63
N TYR A 366 -10.19 18.83 -10.66
CA TYR A 366 -11.60 18.49 -10.53
C TYR A 366 -11.81 17.04 -10.05
N GLY A 367 -11.07 16.08 -10.62
CA GLY A 367 -11.08 14.69 -10.17
C GLY A 367 -10.65 14.53 -8.71
N MET A 368 -9.62 15.27 -8.28
CA MET A 368 -9.22 15.33 -6.88
C MET A 368 -10.34 15.91 -6.01
N LYS A 369 -10.99 17.02 -6.41
CA LYS A 369 -12.12 17.59 -5.67
C LYS A 369 -13.26 16.59 -5.49
N ILE A 370 -13.58 15.82 -6.53
CA ILE A 370 -14.55 14.73 -6.43
C ILE A 370 -14.08 13.70 -5.41
N ARG A 371 -12.82 13.26 -5.48
CA ARG A 371 -12.27 12.28 -4.53
C ARG A 371 -12.36 12.73 -3.07
N TYR A 372 -12.15 14.01 -2.79
CA TYR A 372 -12.25 14.56 -1.43
C TYR A 372 -13.69 14.72 -0.92
N THR A 373 -14.65 14.87 -1.83
CA THR A 373 -16.04 15.22 -1.49
C THR A 373 -16.98 14.01 -1.60
N ALA A 374 -16.72 13.10 -2.54
CA ALA A 374 -17.50 11.90 -2.75
C ALA A 374 -17.16 10.88 -1.67
N LYS A 375 -18.20 10.35 -1.00
CA LYS A 375 -18.05 9.22 -0.08
C LYS A 375 -17.89 7.94 -0.92
N GLU A 376 -16.87 7.14 -0.61
CA GLU A 376 -16.66 5.85 -1.26
C GLU A 376 -17.70 4.81 -0.79
N GLU A 377 -17.80 3.71 -1.53
CA GLU A 377 -18.62 2.57 -1.14
C GLU A 377 -18.12 1.97 0.18
N GLY A 378 -19.05 1.72 1.11
CA GLY A 378 -18.73 1.16 2.42
C GLY A 378 -18.19 -0.27 2.29
N GLN A 379 -16.92 -0.49 2.66
CA GLN A 379 -16.29 -1.81 2.68
C GLN A 379 -16.54 -2.58 3.99
N ILE A 380 -17.03 -1.88 5.02
CA ILE A 380 -17.19 -2.39 6.38
C ILE A 380 -18.66 -2.35 6.74
N SER A 381 -19.16 -3.47 7.26
CA SER A 381 -20.49 -3.57 7.85
C SER A 381 -20.41 -4.30 9.19
N TRP A 382 -21.34 -3.99 10.08
CA TRP A 382 -21.45 -4.59 11.41
C TRP A 382 -22.63 -5.56 11.45
N GLU A 383 -22.41 -6.75 11.98
CA GLU A 383 -23.44 -7.73 12.29
C GLU A 383 -23.61 -7.78 13.81
N GLY A 384 -24.60 -7.02 14.31
CA GLY A 384 -24.75 -6.78 15.75
C GLY A 384 -23.63 -5.94 16.33
N ASP A 385 -23.38 -6.07 17.63
CA ASP A 385 -22.50 -5.18 18.38
C ASP A 385 -21.02 -5.61 18.39
N GLU A 386 -20.69 -6.84 17.96
CA GLU A 386 -19.35 -7.42 18.16
C GLU A 386 -18.74 -8.06 16.90
N THR A 387 -19.52 -8.27 15.84
CA THR A 387 -19.04 -8.95 14.61
C THR A 387 -18.92 -7.97 13.46
N MET A 388 -17.77 -7.99 12.80
CA MET A 388 -17.47 -7.10 11.68
C MET A 388 -17.26 -7.90 10.39
N LEU A 389 -17.83 -7.38 9.31
CA LEU A 389 -17.68 -7.84 7.94
C LEU A 389 -16.85 -6.81 7.17
N CYS A 390 -15.68 -7.21 6.68
CA CYS A 390 -14.82 -6.37 5.84
C CYS A 390 -14.49 -7.14 4.56
N ARG A 391 -14.97 -6.67 3.40
CA ARG A 391 -14.80 -7.34 2.11
C ARG A 391 -15.29 -8.81 2.14
N LYS A 392 -14.37 -9.78 2.12
CA LYS A 392 -14.65 -11.24 2.18
C LYS A 392 -14.36 -11.85 3.55
N MET A 393 -14.08 -11.03 4.56
CA MET A 393 -13.62 -11.45 5.87
C MET A 393 -14.71 -11.19 6.92
N LYS A 394 -14.90 -12.14 7.82
CA LYS A 394 -15.82 -12.07 8.96
C LYS A 394 -15.09 -12.48 10.22
N PHE A 395 -15.07 -11.61 11.23
CA PHE A 395 -14.51 -11.93 12.55
C PHE A 395 -15.13 -11.07 13.66
N ASN A 396 -15.02 -11.54 14.90
CA ASN A 396 -15.48 -10.86 16.11
C ASN A 396 -14.34 -10.05 16.74
N MET A 397 -14.66 -9.00 17.50
CA MET A 397 -13.69 -8.26 18.33
C MET A 397 -12.89 -9.17 19.28
N SER A 398 -13.47 -10.27 19.80
CA SER A 398 -12.74 -11.27 20.58
C SER A 398 -11.62 -11.96 19.80
N ASP A 399 -11.77 -12.07 18.49
CA ASP A 399 -10.79 -12.72 17.60
C ASP A 399 -9.54 -11.86 17.48
N VAL A 400 -9.69 -10.53 17.44
CA VAL A 400 -8.56 -9.59 17.45
C VAL A 400 -7.72 -9.77 18.71
N GLY A 401 -8.38 -9.83 19.87
CA GLY A 401 -7.71 -10.12 21.14
C GLY A 401 -7.02 -11.48 21.15
N THR A 402 -7.65 -12.50 20.57
CA THR A 402 -7.10 -13.86 20.45
C THR A 402 -5.83 -13.88 19.59
N VAL A 403 -5.81 -13.14 18.48
CA VAL A 403 -4.59 -13.01 17.65
C VAL A 403 -3.47 -12.33 18.44
N VAL A 404 -3.74 -11.18 19.03
CA VAL A 404 -2.71 -10.38 19.72
C VAL A 404 -2.17 -11.08 20.95
N HIS A 405 -3.02 -11.59 21.84
CA HIS A 405 -2.58 -12.31 23.05
C HIS A 405 -1.99 -13.68 22.71
N GLY A 406 -2.49 -14.33 21.65
CA GLY A 406 -1.90 -15.55 21.10
C GLY A 406 -0.47 -15.32 20.61
N LEU A 407 -0.23 -14.25 19.85
CA LEU A 407 1.09 -13.82 19.40
C LEU A 407 2.00 -13.46 20.57
N LEU A 408 1.49 -12.72 21.56
CA LEU A 408 2.23 -12.38 22.77
C LEU A 408 2.69 -13.65 23.51
N SER A 409 1.81 -14.65 23.66
CA SER A 409 2.13 -15.90 24.32
C SER A 409 3.19 -16.70 23.54
N THR A 410 3.05 -16.83 22.22
CA THR A 410 4.02 -17.58 21.41
C THR A 410 5.36 -16.86 21.34
N ALA A 411 5.38 -15.53 21.20
CA ALA A 411 6.59 -14.73 21.21
C ALA A 411 7.35 -14.90 22.55
N ARG A 412 6.65 -14.89 23.69
CA ARG A 412 7.25 -15.17 25.01
C ARG A 412 7.84 -16.57 25.09
N GLN A 413 7.09 -17.58 24.65
CA GLN A 413 7.55 -18.97 24.67
C GLN A 413 8.79 -19.17 23.79
N ARG A 414 8.81 -18.62 22.58
CA ARG A 414 9.98 -18.68 21.68
C ARG A 414 11.17 -17.94 22.25
N LEU A 415 10.95 -16.70 22.73
CA LEU A 415 12.00 -15.91 23.34
C LEU A 415 12.69 -16.68 24.47
N ILE A 416 11.93 -17.28 25.38
CA ILE A 416 12.49 -18.00 26.53
C ILE A 416 13.09 -19.35 26.13
N GLY A 417 12.35 -20.18 25.40
CA GLY A 417 12.71 -21.58 25.17
C GLY A 417 13.64 -21.80 23.98
N GLU A 418 13.39 -21.11 22.86
CA GLU A 418 14.16 -21.30 21.61
C GLU A 418 15.34 -20.35 21.53
N LEU A 419 15.16 -19.08 21.90
CA LEU A 419 16.16 -18.03 21.72
C LEU A 419 17.10 -17.92 22.93
N LEU A 420 16.57 -17.75 24.14
CA LEU A 420 17.38 -17.64 25.37
C LEU A 420 17.70 -19.00 26.00
N MET A 421 17.09 -20.09 25.53
CA MET A 421 17.33 -21.47 25.97
C MET A 421 17.28 -21.63 27.50
N LEU A 422 16.30 -20.97 28.12
CA LEU A 422 16.04 -21.07 29.55
C LEU A 422 14.99 -22.16 29.84
N PRO A 423 15.11 -22.90 30.95
CA PRO A 423 14.11 -23.90 31.32
C PRO A 423 12.77 -23.24 31.60
N VAL A 424 11.76 -23.60 30.81
CA VAL A 424 10.41 -22.98 30.86
C VAL A 424 9.65 -23.35 32.16
N ALA A 425 10.06 -24.45 32.81
CA ALA A 425 9.42 -25.01 34.00
C ALA A 425 9.79 -24.29 35.32
N GLU A 426 10.92 -23.59 35.36
CA GLU A 426 11.44 -22.96 36.59
C GLU A 426 11.04 -21.47 36.66
N ARG A 427 9.79 -21.23 37.04
CA ARG A 427 9.23 -19.89 37.19
C ARG A 427 9.15 -19.50 38.66
N ALA A 428 9.47 -18.24 38.97
CA ALA A 428 9.37 -17.72 40.32
C ALA A 428 7.93 -17.79 40.86
N ASN A 429 6.93 -17.58 39.99
CA ASN A 429 5.51 -17.64 40.30
C ASN A 429 4.71 -18.19 39.12
N ALA A 430 3.59 -18.90 39.38
CA ALA A 430 2.71 -19.44 38.35
C ALA A 430 2.09 -18.38 37.42
N ASN A 431 1.92 -17.15 37.91
CA ASN A 431 1.36 -16.02 37.18
C ASN A 431 2.40 -15.20 36.40
N GLU A 432 3.70 -15.53 36.51
CA GLU A 432 4.76 -14.80 35.84
C GLU A 432 5.30 -15.59 34.64
N TRP A 433 5.42 -14.94 33.48
CA TRP A 433 5.94 -15.58 32.26
C TRP A 433 7.47 -15.67 32.22
N LYS A 434 8.15 -14.89 33.06
CA LYS A 434 9.61 -14.78 33.14
C LYS A 434 10.17 -15.89 34.05
N PRO A 435 11.09 -16.75 33.58
CA PRO A 435 11.72 -17.76 34.43
C PRO A 435 12.69 -17.13 35.45
N ILE A 436 13.14 -17.92 36.42
CA ILE A 436 14.05 -17.46 37.49
C ILE A 436 15.39 -16.99 36.91
N GLY A 437 15.93 -17.71 35.92
CA GLY A 437 17.21 -17.37 35.27
C GLY A 437 17.19 -16.19 34.30
N LEU A 438 16.03 -15.53 34.07
CA LEU A 438 15.96 -14.38 33.19
C LEU A 438 16.34 -13.08 33.92
N PRO A 439 17.34 -12.32 33.45
CA PRO A 439 17.69 -11.01 34.01
C PRO A 439 16.48 -10.06 34.03
N ARG A 440 16.29 -9.33 35.13
CA ARG A 440 15.13 -8.44 35.31
C ARG A 440 15.52 -6.99 35.06
N PHE A 441 14.59 -6.23 34.50
CA PHE A 441 14.66 -4.78 34.38
C PHE A 441 13.27 -4.18 34.62
N GLU A 442 13.21 -2.93 35.09
CA GLU A 442 11.96 -2.19 35.20
C GLU A 442 11.79 -1.23 34.01
N LEU A 443 10.79 -1.47 33.16
CA LEU A 443 10.56 -0.66 31.96
C LEU A 443 10.35 0.84 32.24
N LYS A 444 9.80 1.19 33.41
CA LYS A 444 9.60 2.60 33.81
C LYS A 444 10.89 3.35 34.09
N GLN A 445 11.94 2.64 34.48
CA GLN A 445 13.23 3.22 34.83
C GLN A 445 14.15 3.36 33.61
N ILE A 446 13.85 2.66 32.51
CA ILE A 446 14.60 2.80 31.26
C ILE A 446 14.38 4.19 30.71
N ALA A 447 15.43 4.98 30.73
CA ALA A 447 15.49 6.31 30.18
C ALA A 447 16.10 6.27 28.76
N ASP A 448 15.72 7.25 27.95
CA ASP A 448 16.35 7.45 26.66
C ASP A 448 16.56 8.95 26.41
N ASN A 449 17.69 9.30 25.80
CA ASN A 449 17.98 10.66 25.40
C ASN A 449 17.72 10.84 23.91
N HIS A 450 16.55 11.40 23.57
CA HIS A 450 16.13 11.60 22.18
C HIS A 450 16.78 12.81 21.51
N SER A 451 17.53 13.65 22.24
CA SER A 451 18.28 14.76 21.64
C SER A 451 19.63 14.32 21.07
N VAL A 452 20.15 13.16 21.48
CA VAL A 452 21.39 12.59 20.92
C VAL A 452 21.14 12.07 19.51
N MET A 453 21.91 12.61 18.57
CA MET A 453 21.80 12.32 17.14
C MET A 453 22.95 11.48 16.59
N ASP A 454 23.88 11.08 17.46
CA ASP A 454 25.10 10.41 17.07
C ASP A 454 24.82 9.06 16.42
N LYS A 455 25.55 8.76 15.34
CA LYS A 455 25.45 7.49 14.63
C LYS A 455 25.79 6.34 15.59
N GLY A 456 24.92 5.33 15.64
CA GLY A 456 25.09 4.16 16.49
C GLY A 456 24.54 4.34 17.91
N TRP A 457 24.06 5.53 18.29
CA TRP A 457 23.46 5.75 19.60
C TRP A 457 22.18 4.91 19.80
N THR A 458 22.05 4.33 21.00
CA THR A 458 20.91 3.56 21.49
C THR A 458 20.67 3.89 22.94
N PHE A 459 19.47 3.60 23.46
CA PHE A 459 19.19 3.79 24.89
C PHE A 459 20.06 2.88 25.78
N PHE A 460 20.65 1.80 25.26
CA PHE A 460 21.61 0.98 26.02
C PHE A 460 22.89 1.74 26.39
N ALA A 461 23.25 2.80 25.64
CA ALA A 461 24.39 3.66 25.93
C ALA A 461 24.06 4.82 26.88
N ASP A 462 22.79 4.97 27.30
CA ASP A 462 22.38 6.02 28.24
C ASP A 462 22.84 5.66 29.65
N VAL A 463 23.65 6.53 30.25
CA VAL A 463 24.26 6.34 31.58
C VAL A 463 23.25 6.17 32.71
N ARG A 464 21.98 6.57 32.51
CA ARG A 464 20.90 6.41 33.49
C ARG A 464 20.37 4.98 33.57
N ASN A 465 20.66 4.14 32.57
CA ASN A 465 20.16 2.78 32.49
C ASN A 465 21.15 1.81 33.14
N GLU A 466 20.79 1.28 34.29
CA GLU A 466 21.54 0.22 34.97
C GLU A 466 21.04 -1.16 34.52
N TRP A 467 21.93 -1.95 33.93
CA TRP A 467 21.63 -3.30 33.45
C TRP A 467 22.24 -4.35 34.39
N VAL A 468 21.44 -5.31 34.81
CA VAL A 468 21.86 -6.37 35.78
C VAL A 468 22.97 -7.26 35.21
N VAL A 469 23.01 -7.42 33.89
CA VAL A 469 24.02 -8.19 33.17
C VAL A 469 24.49 -7.42 31.95
N ASP A 470 25.71 -7.71 31.50
CA ASP A 470 26.18 -7.25 30.20
C ASP A 470 25.48 -8.04 29.08
N GLY A 471 24.41 -7.47 28.52
CA GLY A 471 23.63 -8.12 27.47
C GLY A 471 24.42 -8.40 26.19
N ALA A 472 25.50 -7.66 25.93
CA ALA A 472 26.33 -7.86 24.76
C ALA A 472 27.04 -9.23 24.78
N THR A 473 27.41 -9.71 25.98
CA THR A 473 28.17 -10.95 26.16
C THR A 473 27.40 -12.04 26.88
N TRP A 474 26.29 -11.73 27.55
CA TRP A 474 25.56 -12.66 28.44
C TRP A 474 25.22 -14.01 27.78
N MET A 475 24.53 -14.01 26.64
CA MET A 475 24.18 -15.26 25.94
C MET A 475 25.42 -15.97 25.39
N GLY A 476 26.43 -15.23 24.92
CA GLY A 476 27.69 -15.81 24.45
C GLY A 476 28.46 -16.54 25.56
N GLN A 477 28.52 -15.95 26.76
CA GLN A 477 29.11 -16.58 27.93
C GLN A 477 28.36 -17.84 28.35
N ARG A 478 27.01 -17.83 28.28
CA ARG A 478 26.20 -19.03 28.56
C ARG A 478 26.46 -20.13 27.54
N ALA A 479 26.57 -19.79 26.26
CA ALA A 479 26.92 -20.73 25.20
C ALA A 479 28.32 -21.35 25.38
N LEU A 480 29.22 -20.71 26.13
CA LEU A 480 30.56 -21.22 26.41
C LEU A 480 30.71 -21.93 27.77
N ARG A 481 29.78 -21.72 28.71
CA ARG A 481 29.90 -22.18 30.10
C ARG A 481 28.87 -23.22 30.50
N GLU A 482 27.70 -23.21 29.86
CA GLU A 482 26.62 -24.14 30.18
C GLU A 482 26.71 -25.35 29.23
N PRO A 483 27.03 -26.56 29.73
CA PRO A 483 27.35 -27.70 28.88
C PRO A 483 26.19 -28.10 27.95
N GLY A 484 24.93 -27.87 28.37
CA GLY A 484 23.75 -28.14 27.55
C GLY A 484 23.51 -27.14 26.41
N ILE A 485 24.10 -25.94 26.47
CA ILE A 485 24.04 -24.93 25.40
C ILE A 485 25.31 -25.02 24.55
N GLU A 486 26.46 -25.22 25.18
CA GLU A 486 27.75 -25.43 24.53
C GLU A 486 27.69 -26.58 23.53
N ALA A 487 27.22 -27.76 23.95
CA ALA A 487 27.08 -28.93 23.09
C ALA A 487 26.13 -28.72 21.89
N LYS A 488 25.30 -27.67 21.91
CA LYS A 488 24.46 -27.31 20.76
C LYS A 488 25.23 -26.48 19.73
N PHE A 489 26.06 -25.55 20.18
CA PHE A 489 26.67 -24.55 19.29
C PHE A 489 28.13 -24.82 18.95
N ILE A 490 28.84 -25.60 19.75
CA ILE A 490 30.28 -25.82 19.63
C ILE A 490 30.52 -27.32 19.47
N ASN A 491 31.27 -27.69 18.43
CA ASN A 491 31.75 -29.04 18.28
C ASN A 491 32.96 -29.20 19.20
N VAL A 492 32.86 -30.11 20.18
CA VAL A 492 33.98 -30.39 21.09
C VAL A 492 34.88 -31.40 20.40
N ASP A 493 36.01 -30.96 19.87
CA ASP A 493 37.11 -31.84 19.43
C ASP A 493 38.04 -32.13 20.62
N GLU A 494 38.20 -33.41 20.97
CA GLU A 494 39.05 -33.86 22.09
C GLU A 494 40.58 -33.71 21.83
N GLY A 495 41.00 -33.03 20.74
CA GLY A 495 42.37 -33.13 20.20
C GLY A 495 43.16 -31.83 20.01
N LEU A 496 42.70 -30.66 20.46
CA LEU A 496 43.43 -29.40 20.30
C LEU A 496 44.26 -29.05 21.55
N GLU A 497 45.44 -29.66 21.65
CA GLU A 497 46.56 -29.08 22.38
C GLU A 497 47.07 -27.83 21.61
N ASP A 498 47.40 -26.77 22.33
CA ASP A 498 47.89 -25.46 21.86
C ASP A 498 46.87 -24.41 21.39
N GLY A 499 46.39 -23.61 22.35
CA GLY A 499 46.64 -22.16 22.44
C GLY A 499 46.13 -21.20 21.34
N SER A 500 45.59 -21.66 20.21
CA SER A 500 44.95 -20.82 19.20
C SER A 500 43.45 -21.09 19.14
N ALA A 501 42.72 -20.35 19.99
CA ALA A 501 41.32 -20.55 20.33
C ALA A 501 40.34 -20.14 19.20
N ALA A 502 40.32 -20.87 18.08
CA ALA A 502 39.21 -20.78 17.13
C ALA A 502 38.09 -21.72 17.60
N ILE A 503 36.97 -21.15 18.06
CA ILE A 503 35.77 -21.93 18.41
C ILE A 503 35.23 -22.59 17.13
N ASP A 504 35.16 -23.92 17.09
CA ASP A 504 34.48 -24.63 16.00
C ASP A 504 32.97 -24.62 16.20
N TRP A 505 32.28 -23.82 15.39
CA TRP A 505 30.84 -23.64 15.48
C TRP A 505 30.09 -24.75 14.73
N ASN A 506 29.10 -25.36 15.40
CA ASN A 506 28.13 -26.24 14.76
C ASN A 506 27.23 -25.46 13.80
N LYS A 507 27.55 -25.46 12.51
CA LYS A 507 26.86 -24.68 11.47
C LYS A 507 25.38 -25.04 11.33
N ASP A 508 25.00 -26.30 11.53
CA ASP A 508 23.61 -26.73 11.40
C ASP A 508 22.76 -26.20 12.55
N ALA A 509 23.25 -26.34 13.79
CA ALA A 509 22.59 -25.80 14.96
C ALA A 509 22.52 -24.27 14.96
N VAL A 510 23.58 -23.60 14.48
CA VAL A 510 23.57 -22.15 14.22
C VAL A 510 22.48 -21.78 13.22
N THR A 511 22.37 -22.52 12.11
CA THR A 511 21.35 -22.26 11.09
C THR A 511 19.94 -22.46 11.65
N ASP A 512 19.73 -23.50 12.46
CA ASP A 512 18.45 -23.75 13.14
C ASP A 512 18.09 -22.63 14.12
N TYR A 513 19.06 -22.15 14.89
CA TYR A 513 18.90 -20.99 15.79
C TYR A 513 18.52 -19.72 15.01
N LEU A 514 19.21 -19.40 13.92
CA LEU A 514 18.90 -18.24 13.09
C LEU A 514 17.51 -18.36 12.42
N ARG A 515 17.06 -19.57 12.08
CA ARG A 515 15.68 -19.81 11.63
C ARG A 515 14.67 -19.58 12.77
N ALA A 516 15.00 -19.95 14.01
CA ALA A 516 14.16 -19.65 15.17
C ALA A 516 14.05 -18.14 15.42
N VAL A 517 15.17 -17.40 15.34
CA VAL A 517 15.19 -15.93 15.39
C VAL A 517 14.31 -15.33 14.29
N THR A 518 14.42 -15.84 13.06
CA THR A 518 13.58 -15.38 11.93
C THR A 518 12.09 -15.55 12.22
N ARG A 519 11.67 -16.73 12.70
CA ARG A 519 10.27 -17.00 13.08
C ARG A 519 9.79 -16.09 14.21
N PHE A 520 10.63 -15.87 15.22
CA PHE A 520 10.34 -14.94 16.30
C PHE A 520 10.15 -13.50 15.78
N LYS A 521 11.03 -13.02 14.89
CA LYS A 521 10.92 -11.67 14.29
C LYS A 521 9.66 -11.51 13.43
N GLU A 522 9.23 -12.57 12.76
CA GLU A 522 7.97 -12.61 12.02
C GLU A 522 6.74 -12.47 12.94
N GLU A 523 6.69 -13.24 14.03
CA GLU A 523 5.62 -13.12 15.04
C GLU A 523 5.66 -11.75 15.75
N LEU A 524 6.87 -11.27 16.09
CA LEU A 524 7.07 -9.98 16.75
C LEU A 524 6.61 -8.81 15.88
N MET A 525 6.86 -8.88 14.55
CA MET A 525 6.42 -7.85 13.62
C MET A 525 4.90 -7.67 13.65
N VAL A 526 4.16 -8.78 13.53
CA VAL A 526 2.68 -8.74 13.53
C VAL A 526 2.17 -8.27 14.89
N LEU A 527 2.80 -8.73 15.98
CA LEU A 527 2.47 -8.32 17.33
C LEU A 527 2.66 -6.82 17.54
N VAL A 528 3.80 -6.25 17.13
CA VAL A 528 4.06 -4.81 17.20
C VAL A 528 3.07 -4.05 16.32
N HIS A 529 2.84 -4.50 15.09
CA HIS A 529 1.95 -3.82 14.15
C HIS A 529 0.49 -3.75 14.63
N MET A 530 -0.05 -4.84 15.19
CA MET A 530 -1.44 -4.90 15.65
C MET A 530 -1.63 -4.29 17.05
N SER A 531 -0.58 -4.23 17.88
CA SER A 531 -0.69 -3.70 19.25
C SER A 531 -0.32 -2.23 19.40
N ALA A 532 0.48 -1.64 18.50
CA ALA A 532 1.02 -0.29 18.68
C ALA A 532 0.03 0.87 18.43
N GLY A 533 -1.26 0.57 18.22
CA GLY A 533 -2.28 1.55 17.84
C GLY A 533 -2.45 1.66 16.33
N ALA A 534 -2.60 2.88 15.83
CA ALA A 534 -2.91 3.15 14.43
C ALA A 534 -1.93 2.45 13.46
N PRO A 535 -2.40 1.65 12.51
CA PRO A 535 -1.55 0.79 11.70
C PRO A 535 -0.65 1.61 10.77
N ALA A 536 0.61 1.21 10.69
CA ALA A 536 1.58 1.77 9.76
C ALA A 536 1.47 1.15 8.37
N ARG A 537 2.03 1.83 7.36
CA ARG A 537 2.27 1.19 6.06
C ARG A 537 3.38 0.13 6.18
N SER A 538 3.42 -0.82 5.25
CA SER A 538 4.50 -1.84 5.24
C SER A 538 5.88 -1.20 5.14
N THR A 539 6.05 -0.20 4.28
CA THR A 539 7.29 0.54 4.10
C THR A 539 7.68 1.35 5.34
N GLU A 540 6.68 1.85 6.09
CA GLU A 540 6.90 2.50 7.39
C GLU A 540 7.34 1.48 8.46
N LEU A 541 6.76 0.26 8.46
CA LEU A 541 7.08 -0.81 9.41
C LEU A 541 8.51 -1.34 9.26
N THR A 542 8.98 -1.50 8.02
CA THR A 542 10.38 -1.91 7.73
C THR A 542 11.38 -0.77 7.93
N SER A 543 10.92 0.47 8.14
CA SER A 543 11.78 1.63 8.42
C SER A 543 12.22 1.74 9.89
N ILE A 544 11.86 0.78 10.75
CA ILE A 544 12.23 0.81 12.16
C ILE A 544 13.71 0.50 12.32
N GLN A 545 14.45 1.46 12.87
CA GLN A 545 15.86 1.30 13.23
C GLN A 545 16.03 1.04 14.73
N ARG A 546 17.00 0.20 15.07
CA ARG A 546 17.41 -0.06 16.47
C ARG A 546 18.38 0.97 17.01
N VAL A 547 19.23 1.50 16.15
CA VAL A 547 20.27 2.49 16.46
C VAL A 547 20.06 3.72 15.60
N ASN A 548 20.51 4.87 16.07
CA ASN A 548 20.54 6.06 15.23
C ASN A 548 21.38 5.81 13.97
N GLY A 549 20.80 6.07 12.80
CA GLY A 549 21.47 5.97 11.51
C GLY A 549 22.47 7.08 11.28
N GLN A 550 23.14 7.03 10.13
CA GLN A 550 24.21 7.98 9.78
C GLN A 550 23.71 9.41 9.52
N ASN A 551 22.42 9.57 9.25
CA ASN A 551 21.80 10.87 9.06
C ASN A 551 21.07 11.25 10.35
N ALA A 552 21.15 12.52 10.77
CA ALA A 552 20.33 13.07 11.87
C ALA A 552 18.82 12.84 11.64
N ARG A 553 18.43 12.52 10.40
CA ARG A 553 17.07 12.19 10.02
C ARG A 553 16.68 10.74 10.28
N SER A 554 17.59 9.84 10.69
CA SER A 554 17.34 8.40 10.91
C SER A 554 17.48 8.09 12.41
N GLN A 555 16.43 8.35 13.18
CA GLN A 555 16.40 8.06 14.62
C GLN A 555 15.81 6.67 14.87
N ARG A 556 16.30 6.00 15.91
CA ARG A 556 15.78 4.70 16.36
C ARG A 556 14.29 4.77 16.76
N GLY A 557 13.56 3.67 16.57
CA GLY A 557 12.16 3.52 17.03
C GLY A 557 11.13 4.46 16.37
N LEU A 558 11.51 5.17 15.31
CA LEU A 558 10.67 6.13 14.60
C LEU A 558 10.26 5.59 13.23
N TRP A 559 8.97 5.79 12.91
CA TRP A 559 8.37 5.37 11.65
C TRP A 559 8.52 6.49 10.63
N TYR A 560 9.10 6.19 9.48
CA TYR A 560 9.30 7.15 8.40
C TYR A 560 8.28 6.94 7.28
N SER A 561 7.47 7.97 7.01
CA SER A 561 6.70 8.05 5.77
C SER A 561 7.62 8.41 4.60
N ALA A 562 7.47 7.72 3.47
CA ALA A 562 8.22 7.97 2.23
C ALA A 562 7.88 9.30 1.52
N SER A 563 7.00 10.13 2.11
CA SER A 563 6.63 11.45 1.57
C SER A 563 7.76 12.47 1.75
N GLN A 564 7.94 13.36 0.79
CA GLN A 564 8.91 14.48 0.86
C GLN A 564 8.64 15.45 2.04
N SER A 565 7.43 15.41 2.62
CA SER A 565 7.16 15.96 3.95
C SER A 565 7.51 14.93 5.03
N MET A 566 8.51 15.25 5.87
CA MET A 566 8.92 14.43 7.01
C MET A 566 7.87 14.47 8.12
N LYS A 567 6.82 13.65 8.02
CA LYS A 567 5.86 13.44 9.11
C LYS A 567 6.35 12.29 10.00
N LYS A 568 6.74 12.58 11.24
CA LYS A 568 7.13 11.58 12.23
C LYS A 568 5.92 11.15 13.04
N VAL A 569 5.51 9.89 12.92
CA VAL A 569 4.38 9.33 13.65
C VAL A 569 4.91 8.44 14.76
N HIS A 570 4.65 8.82 16.01
CA HIS A 570 4.97 8.00 17.17
C HIS A 570 3.87 6.96 17.37
N ARG A 571 4.26 5.69 17.54
CA ARG A 571 3.36 4.58 17.87
C ARG A 571 3.92 3.86 19.08
N PHE A 572 3.11 3.69 20.10
CA PHE A 572 3.55 3.11 21.37
C PHE A 572 3.00 1.71 21.48
N VAL A 573 3.85 0.73 21.79
CA VAL A 573 3.43 -0.64 22.10
C VAL A 573 3.04 -0.76 23.58
N PRO A 574 2.18 -1.73 23.95
CA PRO A 574 1.87 -1.97 25.35
C PRO A 574 3.10 -2.51 26.08
N ARG A 575 3.16 -2.33 27.41
CA ARG A 575 4.32 -2.72 28.24
C ARG A 575 4.73 -4.18 27.99
N GLU A 576 3.76 -5.07 27.93
CA GLU A 576 3.94 -6.50 27.74
C GLU A 576 4.69 -6.85 26.45
N VAL A 577 4.45 -6.08 25.38
CA VAL A 577 5.13 -6.22 24.08
C VAL A 577 6.47 -5.49 24.11
N GLY A 578 6.54 -4.30 24.71
CA GLY A 578 7.78 -3.55 24.89
C GLY A 578 8.86 -4.32 25.65
N GLU A 579 8.49 -5.09 26.67
CA GLU A 579 9.42 -5.99 27.38
C GLU A 579 10.08 -7.01 26.45
N ILE A 580 9.29 -7.66 25.59
CA ILE A 580 9.78 -8.67 24.64
C ILE A 580 10.75 -8.03 23.64
N VAL A 581 10.41 -6.86 23.12
CA VAL A 581 11.28 -6.10 22.19
C VAL A 581 12.62 -5.79 22.86
N ILE A 582 12.60 -5.31 24.12
CA ILE A 582 13.83 -4.97 24.84
C ILE A 582 14.66 -6.21 25.14
N TYR A 583 14.05 -7.32 25.58
CA TYR A 583 14.80 -8.57 25.79
C TYR A 583 15.46 -9.08 24.51
N TYR A 584 14.77 -8.97 23.37
CA TYR A 584 15.35 -9.31 22.07
C TYR A 584 16.56 -8.41 21.77
N LEU A 585 16.40 -7.08 21.84
CA LEU A 585 17.48 -6.14 21.55
C LEU A 585 18.66 -6.25 22.54
N TRP A 586 18.38 -6.59 23.79
CA TRP A 586 19.36 -6.64 24.87
C TRP A 586 20.16 -7.93 24.90
N LEU A 587 19.51 -9.10 24.75
CA LEU A 587 20.14 -10.41 25.00
C LEU A 587 20.27 -11.28 23.74
N VAL A 588 19.26 -11.27 22.86
CA VAL A 588 19.21 -12.17 21.70
C VAL A 588 20.00 -11.60 20.52
N GLU A 589 19.80 -10.32 20.23
CA GLU A 589 20.40 -9.64 19.09
C GLU A 589 21.94 -9.57 19.14
N PRO A 590 22.58 -9.28 20.29
CA PRO A 590 24.05 -9.38 20.37
C PRO A 590 24.55 -10.79 20.11
N PHE A 591 23.84 -11.81 20.59
CA PHE A 591 24.20 -13.20 20.37
C PHE A 591 24.00 -13.65 18.91
N GLU A 592 22.92 -13.22 18.25
CA GLU A 592 22.73 -13.41 16.81
C GLU A 592 23.97 -12.94 16.03
N ARG A 593 24.50 -11.76 16.39
CA ARG A 593 25.69 -11.19 15.77
C ARG A 593 26.95 -11.98 16.09
N ILE A 594 27.16 -12.39 17.34
CA ILE A 594 28.32 -13.22 17.73
C ILE A 594 28.34 -14.52 16.91
N VAL A 595 27.20 -15.19 16.81
CA VAL A 595 27.07 -16.45 16.09
C VAL A 595 27.24 -16.26 14.58
N GLN A 596 26.70 -15.18 14.00
CA GLN A 596 26.93 -14.83 12.59
C GLN A 596 28.40 -14.47 12.30
N ALA A 597 29.05 -13.75 13.20
CA ALA A 597 30.48 -13.43 13.08
C ALA A 597 31.33 -14.70 13.14
N GLY A 598 31.08 -15.55 14.13
CA GLY A 598 31.84 -16.77 14.39
C GLY A 598 31.63 -17.85 13.33
N ALA A 599 30.38 -18.18 12.99
CA ALA A 599 30.06 -19.28 12.09
C ALA A 599 30.05 -18.89 10.60
N ASN A 600 29.63 -17.65 10.28
CA ASN A 600 29.46 -17.18 8.89
C ASN A 600 30.50 -16.13 8.47
N GLY A 601 31.44 -15.74 9.34
CA GLY A 601 32.45 -14.72 9.05
C GLY A 601 31.88 -13.32 8.81
N GLN A 602 30.67 -13.03 9.29
CA GLN A 602 29.99 -11.77 9.00
C GLN A 602 30.57 -10.61 9.83
N GLN A 603 31.00 -9.54 9.15
CA GLN A 603 31.62 -8.38 9.79
C GLN A 603 30.75 -7.11 9.79
N SER A 604 29.69 -7.08 9.00
CA SER A 604 28.81 -5.91 8.88
C SER A 604 27.36 -6.27 9.17
N TYR A 605 26.67 -5.37 9.86
CA TYR A 605 25.28 -5.58 10.33
C TYR A 605 24.40 -4.40 9.92
N SER A 606 23.11 -4.67 9.74
CA SER A 606 22.12 -3.64 9.44
C SER A 606 21.69 -2.88 10.70
N SER A 607 21.37 -1.59 10.59
CA SER A 607 20.72 -0.83 11.67
C SER A 607 19.21 -1.03 11.72
N TRP A 608 18.62 -1.67 10.72
CA TRP A 608 17.19 -1.93 10.61
C TRP A 608 16.80 -3.13 11.47
N LEU A 609 15.67 -3.02 12.18
CA LEU A 609 15.09 -4.15 12.92
C LEU A 609 14.57 -5.21 11.93
N TRP A 610 13.90 -4.76 10.87
CA TRP A 610 13.50 -5.57 9.70
C TRP A 610 14.08 -4.92 8.44
N GLU A 611 15.11 -5.54 7.84
CA GLU A 611 15.86 -4.92 6.75
C GLU A 611 15.02 -4.81 5.48
N PRO A 612 14.73 -3.59 4.97
CA PRO A 612 13.96 -3.44 3.74
C PRO A 612 14.76 -3.98 2.56
N ALA A 613 14.08 -4.53 1.56
CA ALA A 613 14.71 -4.89 0.30
C ALA A 613 15.35 -3.65 -0.36
N PRO A 614 16.57 -3.76 -0.93
CA PRO A 614 17.16 -2.67 -1.68
C PRO A 614 16.24 -2.31 -2.85
N GLU A 615 16.19 -1.02 -3.19
CA GLU A 615 15.46 -0.58 -4.39
C GLU A 615 16.10 -1.24 -5.62
N GLU A 616 15.29 -1.88 -6.46
CA GLU A 616 15.78 -2.46 -7.70
C GLU A 616 16.30 -1.36 -8.62
N ASP A 617 17.58 -1.40 -9.00
CA ASP A 617 18.08 -0.57 -10.09
C ASP A 617 17.57 -1.15 -11.41
N CYS A 618 16.92 -0.33 -12.26
CA CYS A 618 16.66 -0.70 -13.65
C CYS A 618 18.00 -0.92 -14.38
N PRO A 619 18.34 -2.16 -14.80
CA PRO A 619 19.52 -2.40 -15.63
C PRO A 619 19.40 -1.61 -16.93
N ASP A 620 20.52 -1.13 -17.44
CA ASP A 620 20.55 -0.30 -18.65
C ASP A 620 20.25 -1.07 -19.95
N GLU A 621 20.30 -2.41 -19.94
CA GLU A 621 20.43 -3.20 -21.19
C GLU A 621 19.30 -4.19 -21.53
N ASP A 622 18.44 -4.61 -20.60
CA ASP A 622 17.52 -5.72 -20.89
C ASP A 622 16.09 -5.27 -21.23
N VAL A 623 15.80 -5.10 -22.53
CA VAL A 623 14.43 -5.03 -23.06
C VAL A 623 14.31 -5.84 -24.36
N GLU A 624 14.99 -6.97 -24.48
CA GLU A 624 14.80 -7.87 -25.63
C GLU A 624 13.71 -8.93 -25.41
N HIS A 625 13.19 -9.09 -24.18
CA HIS A 625 12.10 -10.02 -23.89
C HIS A 625 11.01 -9.36 -23.04
N LEU A 626 10.10 -8.63 -23.70
CA LEU A 626 8.73 -8.51 -23.20
C LEU A 626 8.01 -9.77 -23.69
N ASP A 627 8.07 -10.84 -22.90
CA ASP A 627 7.20 -12.01 -23.08
C ASP A 627 5.80 -11.60 -22.58
N ASP A 628 4.83 -11.57 -23.49
CA ASP A 628 3.45 -11.14 -23.26
C ASP A 628 2.67 -12.26 -22.53
N GLY A 629 2.93 -12.41 -21.23
CA GLY A 629 2.12 -13.22 -20.32
C GLY A 629 0.76 -12.56 -20.03
N ASP A 630 -0.29 -13.32 -20.27
CA ASP A 630 -1.70 -13.01 -20.06
C ASP A 630 -2.04 -12.91 -18.56
N ASP A 631 -2.06 -11.69 -18.01
CA ASP A 631 -2.63 -11.38 -16.69
C ASP A 631 -3.98 -10.67 -16.88
N SER A 632 -4.99 -11.43 -17.31
CA SER A 632 -6.38 -10.99 -17.31
C SER A 632 -7.18 -11.71 -16.23
N GLU A 633 -6.90 -11.47 -14.94
CA GLU A 633 -7.89 -11.80 -13.89
C GLU A 633 -7.70 -11.00 -12.58
N ARG A 634 -8.75 -10.23 -12.24
CA ARG A 634 -9.18 -9.71 -10.92
C ARG A 634 -8.60 -8.37 -10.44
N GLU A 635 -9.02 -7.28 -11.07
CA GLU A 635 -9.11 -5.97 -10.40
C GLU A 635 -10.41 -5.87 -9.57
N ALA A 636 -10.28 -6.07 -8.25
CA ALA A 636 -11.26 -5.60 -7.28
C ALA A 636 -10.54 -4.66 -6.31
N CYS A 637 -10.46 -3.38 -6.69
CA CYS A 637 -9.79 -2.35 -5.89
C CYS A 637 -10.69 -1.86 -4.74
N PRO A 638 -10.20 -1.87 -3.51
CA PRO A 638 -10.86 -1.25 -2.37
C PRO A 638 -10.07 -0.02 -1.90
N ALA A 639 -10.52 1.14 -2.37
CA ALA A 639 -10.68 2.42 -1.67
C ALA A 639 -10.03 2.61 -0.26
N SER A 640 -9.06 3.53 -0.12
CA SER A 640 -9.08 4.64 0.88
C SER A 640 -7.90 5.64 0.75
N THR A 641 -8.23 6.93 0.61
CA THR A 641 -7.72 8.16 1.31
C THR A 641 -6.25 8.22 1.84
N ASP A 642 -5.50 9.33 1.79
CA ASP A 642 -5.67 10.71 1.34
C ASP A 642 -4.28 11.39 1.28
N GLN A 643 -4.07 12.41 0.42
CA GLN A 643 -3.20 13.56 0.71
C GLN A 643 -3.22 14.66 -0.37
N THR A 644 -3.34 15.88 0.15
CA THR A 644 -3.24 17.21 -0.45
C THR A 644 -1.98 17.39 -1.30
N GLU A 645 -2.09 18.23 -2.32
CA GLU A 645 -0.99 18.56 -3.22
C GLU A 645 0.20 19.11 -2.46
N ASP A 646 1.19 18.25 -2.25
CA ASP A 646 2.54 18.47 -2.76
C ASP A 646 3.32 17.15 -2.75
N ASP A 647 4.13 16.97 -3.78
CA ASP A 647 5.17 15.97 -3.91
C ASP A 647 4.79 14.51 -4.21
N VAL A 648 5.78 13.84 -4.79
CA VAL A 648 5.82 12.45 -5.21
C VAL A 648 5.51 11.52 -4.06
N VAL A 649 4.33 10.89 -4.12
CA VAL A 649 4.08 9.61 -3.45
C VAL A 649 4.09 8.56 -4.55
N ASP A 650 5.08 7.68 -4.51
CA ASP A 650 5.11 6.46 -5.30
C ASP A 650 3.79 5.70 -5.12
N ASN A 651 3.15 5.41 -6.25
CA ASN A 651 2.00 4.52 -6.33
C ASN A 651 2.46 3.08 -6.03
N GLU A 652 2.48 2.70 -4.75
CA GLU A 652 2.45 1.29 -4.34
C GLU A 652 1.04 0.91 -3.91
N GLU A 653 0.14 0.78 -4.89
CA GLU A 653 -1.06 -0.04 -4.75
C GLU A 653 -1.15 -1.02 -5.93
N ASN A 654 -1.54 -2.25 -5.61
CA ASN A 654 -1.58 -3.51 -6.36
C ASN A 654 -0.24 -4.10 -6.84
N ASP A 655 0.44 -4.82 -5.94
CA ASP A 655 1.26 -6.01 -6.27
C ASP A 655 0.39 -7.26 -5.97
N GLU A 656 -0.78 -7.38 -6.60
CA GLU A 656 -1.73 -8.49 -6.34
C GLU A 656 -1.84 -9.54 -7.46
N ALA A 657 -1.11 -9.41 -8.57
CA ALA A 657 -1.02 -10.46 -9.58
C ALA A 657 0.34 -10.40 -10.30
N ALA A 658 1.23 -11.34 -9.98
CA ALA A 658 2.36 -11.78 -10.82
C ALA A 658 3.14 -12.88 -10.07
N GLU A 659 2.60 -14.09 -10.03
CA GLU A 659 3.44 -15.29 -9.84
C GLU A 659 3.50 -16.07 -11.14
N GLY A 660 4.72 -16.25 -11.63
CA GLY A 660 5.04 -17.12 -12.76
C GLY A 660 5.79 -16.38 -13.86
N HIS A 661 7.12 -16.31 -13.79
CA HIS A 661 8.03 -16.70 -14.88
C HIS A 661 9.49 -16.40 -14.52
N GLY A 662 10.38 -17.28 -15.00
CA GLY A 662 11.75 -17.45 -14.55
C GLY A 662 12.61 -16.19 -14.64
N SER A 663 13.31 -15.91 -13.55
CA SER A 663 14.37 -14.89 -13.48
C SER A 663 15.49 -15.23 -14.47
N ILE A 664 15.63 -14.46 -15.55
CA ILE A 664 16.90 -14.40 -16.29
C ILE A 664 17.88 -13.61 -15.42
N VAL A 665 18.95 -14.28 -15.02
CA VAL A 665 19.97 -13.82 -14.08
C VAL A 665 20.85 -12.77 -14.75
N THR A 666 20.80 -11.53 -14.28
CA THR A 666 21.88 -10.56 -14.55
C THR A 666 22.95 -10.71 -13.47
N ASN A 667 24.20 -10.81 -13.92
CA ASN A 667 25.36 -11.24 -13.16
C ASN A 667 25.96 -10.13 -12.28
N ARG A 668 25.13 -9.36 -11.56
CA ARG A 668 25.58 -8.54 -10.41
C ARG A 668 25.36 -9.38 -9.15
N PRO A 669 26.36 -9.53 -8.25
CA PRO A 669 26.14 -10.25 -7.01
C PRO A 669 25.04 -9.51 -6.23
N ARG A 670 23.83 -10.09 -6.16
CA ARG A 670 22.74 -9.58 -5.32
C ARG A 670 23.32 -9.45 -3.92
N GLN A 671 23.40 -8.22 -3.41
CA GLN A 671 23.89 -7.99 -2.06
C GLN A 671 23.02 -8.82 -1.12
N ARG A 672 23.64 -9.71 -0.35
CA ARG A 672 22.92 -10.54 0.61
C ARG A 672 22.45 -9.62 1.74
N ALA A 673 21.22 -9.84 2.21
CA ALA A 673 20.72 -9.18 3.41
C ALA A 673 21.71 -9.39 4.57
N ARG A 674 21.88 -8.35 5.39
CA ARG A 674 22.80 -8.39 6.54
C ARG A 674 22.12 -8.97 7.77
N ASN A 675 20.80 -8.92 7.88
CA ASN A 675 20.10 -9.59 8.97
C ASN A 675 19.83 -11.09 8.64
N CYS A 676 19.76 -11.95 9.68
CA CYS A 676 19.49 -13.38 9.48
C CYS A 676 18.19 -13.67 8.76
N ASP A 677 17.19 -12.83 8.98
CA ASP A 677 15.83 -13.01 8.52
C ASP A 677 15.66 -12.61 7.05
N GLY A 678 16.69 -12.07 6.38
CA GLY A 678 16.61 -11.67 4.98
C GLY A 678 15.89 -10.34 4.76
N TYR A 679 15.65 -10.01 3.50
CA TYR A 679 14.96 -8.77 3.13
C TYR A 679 13.45 -8.83 3.42
N TRP A 680 12.90 -7.69 3.80
CA TRP A 680 11.48 -7.47 4.02
C TRP A 680 10.89 -6.65 2.89
N THR A 681 10.02 -7.30 2.10
CA THR A 681 9.20 -6.67 1.06
C THR A 681 7.78 -6.48 1.57
N THR A 682 7.03 -5.58 0.93
CA THR A 682 5.59 -5.37 1.22
C THR A 682 4.80 -6.68 1.16
N ASP A 683 5.11 -7.52 0.17
CA ASP A 683 4.50 -8.82 0.00
C ASP A 683 4.86 -9.80 1.13
N ARG A 684 6.13 -9.83 1.57
CA ARG A 684 6.51 -10.66 2.72
C ARG A 684 5.76 -10.27 3.98
N THR A 685 5.72 -8.98 4.29
CA THR A 685 5.01 -8.44 5.46
C THR A 685 3.53 -8.83 5.43
N ARG A 686 2.89 -8.74 4.24
CA ARG A 686 1.50 -9.18 4.01
C ARG A 686 1.33 -10.68 4.28
N ARG A 687 2.17 -11.54 3.68
CA ARG A 687 2.10 -13.00 3.85
C ARG A 687 2.29 -13.42 5.30
N VAL A 688 3.22 -12.80 6.02
CA VAL A 688 3.46 -13.08 7.44
C VAL A 688 2.23 -12.71 8.27
N MET A 689 1.63 -11.53 8.05
CA MET A 689 0.42 -11.12 8.77
C MET A 689 -0.78 -12.03 8.49
N GLN A 690 -0.99 -12.41 7.21
CA GLN A 690 -2.06 -13.34 6.83
C GLN A 690 -1.86 -14.73 7.46
N ARG A 691 -0.62 -15.24 7.46
CA ARG A 691 -0.28 -16.53 8.07
C ARG A 691 -0.55 -16.54 9.57
N GLU A 692 -0.12 -15.51 10.30
CA GLU A 692 -0.30 -15.46 11.76
C GLU A 692 -1.77 -15.27 12.17
N THR A 693 -2.56 -14.56 11.37
CA THR A 693 -3.99 -14.36 11.62
C THR A 693 -4.78 -15.63 11.27
N GLU A 694 -4.53 -16.25 10.12
CA GLU A 694 -5.16 -17.51 9.71
C GLU A 694 -4.87 -18.64 10.69
N LYS A 695 -3.63 -18.77 11.16
CA LYS A 695 -3.22 -19.78 12.14
C LYS A 695 -4.02 -19.71 13.45
N ARG A 696 -4.51 -18.52 13.83
CA ARG A 696 -5.14 -18.29 15.15
C ARG A 696 -6.65 -18.22 15.10
N ILE A 697 -7.20 -17.60 14.07
CA ILE A 697 -8.64 -17.34 13.95
C ILE A 697 -9.23 -17.85 12.64
N GLY A 698 -8.43 -18.49 11.77
CA GLY A 698 -8.89 -19.03 10.48
C GLY A 698 -9.14 -17.96 9.41
N VAL A 699 -8.84 -16.69 9.68
CA VAL A 699 -9.09 -15.56 8.78
C VAL A 699 -7.77 -14.92 8.38
N ARG A 700 -7.55 -14.76 7.08
CA ARG A 700 -6.38 -14.07 6.52
C ARG A 700 -6.61 -12.56 6.54
N ILE A 701 -5.95 -11.86 7.47
CA ILE A 701 -5.96 -10.40 7.52
C ILE A 701 -4.63 -9.89 6.96
N GLY A 702 -4.66 -9.12 5.86
CA GLY A 702 -3.49 -8.41 5.35
C GLY A 702 -3.31 -7.03 5.99
N ILE A 703 -2.15 -6.40 5.75
CA ILE A 703 -1.86 -5.03 6.25
C ILE A 703 -2.85 -4.02 5.68
N SER A 704 -3.18 -4.12 4.39
CA SER A 704 -4.15 -3.23 3.74
C SER A 704 -5.54 -3.38 4.35
N ASP A 705 -6.01 -4.62 4.55
CA ASP A 705 -7.29 -4.89 5.23
C ASP A 705 -7.27 -4.31 6.65
N TRP A 706 -6.20 -4.55 7.41
CA TRP A 706 -6.06 -4.06 8.78
C TRP A 706 -6.11 -2.54 8.88
N ARG A 707 -5.58 -1.82 7.87
CA ARG A 707 -5.67 -0.36 7.78
C ARG A 707 -7.09 0.16 7.57
N GLN A 708 -7.99 -0.62 6.97
CA GLN A 708 -9.42 -0.29 6.90
C GLN A 708 -10.16 -0.66 8.18
N VAL A 709 -9.83 -1.83 8.70
CA VAL A 709 -10.46 -2.42 9.89
C VAL A 709 -10.21 -1.59 11.14
N TYR A 710 -8.95 -1.22 11.38
CA TYR A 710 -8.56 -0.54 12.62
C TYR A 710 -9.36 0.75 12.86
N PRO A 711 -9.49 1.70 11.90
CA PRO A 711 -10.25 2.91 12.14
C PRO A 711 -11.73 2.64 12.46
N ALA A 712 -12.34 1.63 11.85
CA ALA A 712 -13.73 1.27 12.13
C ALA A 712 -13.89 0.72 13.56
N ILE A 713 -13.00 -0.18 13.99
CA ILE A 713 -12.98 -0.68 15.36
C ILE A 713 -12.71 0.45 16.34
N HIS A 714 -11.69 1.27 16.06
CA HIS A 714 -11.28 2.32 16.99
C HIS A 714 -12.42 3.33 17.17
N ARG A 715 -13.10 3.77 16.11
CA ARG A 715 -14.26 4.68 16.22
C ARG A 715 -15.38 4.13 17.09
N GLU A 716 -15.73 2.85 16.93
CA GLU A 716 -16.86 2.24 17.64
C GLU A 716 -16.55 1.96 19.12
N PHE A 717 -15.30 1.58 19.43
CA PHE A 717 -14.90 1.10 20.76
C PHE A 717 -13.96 2.03 21.53
N THR A 718 -13.68 3.24 21.02
CA THR A 718 -12.87 4.24 21.76
C THR A 718 -13.55 4.56 23.09
N THR A 719 -12.77 4.54 24.18
CA THR A 719 -13.28 4.81 25.53
C THR A 719 -13.01 6.24 25.99
N ASP A 720 -11.97 6.88 25.45
CA ASP A 720 -11.58 8.24 25.79
C ASP A 720 -12.36 9.30 25.01
N LYS A 721 -13.09 10.20 25.71
CA LYS A 721 -13.95 11.22 25.09
C LYS A 721 -13.18 12.22 24.24
N GLU A 722 -11.97 12.59 24.64
CA GLU A 722 -11.12 13.49 23.86
C GLU A 722 -10.62 12.82 22.57
N THR A 723 -10.20 11.55 22.68
CA THR A 723 -9.85 10.74 21.52
C THR A 723 -11.06 10.55 20.60
N CYS A 724 -12.27 10.24 21.12
CA CYS A 724 -13.50 10.21 20.32
C CYS A 724 -13.69 11.52 19.55
N GLY A 725 -13.68 12.67 20.24
CA GLY A 725 -13.88 13.97 19.60
C GLY A 725 -12.76 14.36 18.62
N ALA A 726 -11.55 13.82 18.77
CA ALA A 726 -10.46 14.00 17.82
C ALA A 726 -10.64 13.09 16.58
N LEU A 727 -11.00 11.82 16.79
CA LEU A 727 -11.28 10.87 15.70
C LEU A 727 -12.49 11.33 14.89
N ASP A 728 -13.56 11.79 15.53
CA ASP A 728 -14.75 12.34 14.85
C ASP A 728 -14.37 13.53 13.96
N ARG A 729 -13.55 14.46 14.47
CA ARG A 729 -13.02 15.59 13.67
C ARG A 729 -12.14 15.14 12.52
N MET A 730 -11.32 14.11 12.72
CA MET A 730 -10.42 13.60 11.68
C MET A 730 -11.14 12.85 10.57
N TYR A 731 -12.28 12.19 10.88
CA TYR A 731 -12.87 11.22 9.99
C TYR A 731 -14.24 11.59 9.42
N ASP A 732 -15.03 12.43 10.07
CA ASP A 732 -16.36 12.80 9.56
C ASP A 732 -16.34 13.85 8.45
N ASN A 733 -15.15 14.28 8.01
CA ASN A 733 -15.00 15.27 6.93
C ASN A 733 -15.88 16.51 7.13
N ARG A 734 -16.29 16.80 8.37
CA ARG A 734 -16.65 18.15 8.76
C ARG A 734 -15.33 18.88 8.67
N GLN A 735 -15.07 19.47 7.49
CA GLN A 735 -14.47 20.79 7.48
C GLN A 735 -15.34 21.60 8.43
N ALA A 736 -14.98 21.58 9.72
CA ALA A 736 -15.29 22.71 10.55
C ALA A 736 -14.72 23.86 9.73
N ALA A 737 -15.61 24.70 9.18
CA ALA A 737 -15.23 26.05 8.82
C ALA A 737 -14.27 26.50 9.92
N PRO A 738 -13.07 27.01 9.60
CA PRO A 738 -12.08 27.37 10.61
C PRO A 738 -12.85 28.10 11.69
N ASP A 739 -12.96 27.47 12.86
CA ASP A 739 -13.88 27.94 13.88
C ASP A 739 -13.38 29.36 14.16
N PRO A 740 -14.18 30.42 13.94
CA PRO A 740 -13.70 31.79 14.20
C PRO A 740 -13.30 31.96 15.67
N VAL A 741 -13.67 30.98 16.51
CA VAL A 741 -13.39 30.83 17.94
C VAL A 741 -12.13 29.99 18.22
N ALA A 742 -11.39 29.51 17.21
CA ALA A 742 -10.08 28.86 17.41
C ALA A 742 -9.04 29.82 18.02
N ASP A 743 -9.35 31.11 18.07
CA ASP A 743 -8.58 32.14 18.76
C ASP A 743 -8.71 32.08 20.30
N ASP A 744 -9.69 31.32 20.83
CA ASP A 744 -9.94 31.19 22.28
C ASP A 744 -9.27 29.96 22.92
N ASN A 745 -8.46 29.20 22.18
CA ASN A 745 -7.64 28.17 22.81
C ASN A 745 -6.64 28.85 23.74
N ILE A 746 -6.72 28.60 25.05
CA ILE A 746 -5.84 29.18 26.08
C ILE A 746 -4.36 29.05 25.69
N ALA A 747 -3.97 27.95 25.02
CA ALA A 747 -2.60 27.78 24.56
C ALA A 747 -2.20 28.75 23.43
N VAL A 748 -3.13 29.09 22.53
CA VAL A 748 -2.93 30.10 21.46
C VAL A 748 -2.91 31.51 22.06
N ILE A 749 -3.80 31.81 23.02
CA ILE A 749 -3.81 33.09 23.74
C ILE A 749 -2.50 33.26 24.54
N ARG A 750 -2.04 32.21 25.24
CA ARG A 750 -0.77 32.21 25.97
C ARG A 750 0.41 32.46 25.02
N ALA A 751 0.48 31.77 23.89
CA ALA A 751 1.52 31.99 22.89
C ALA A 751 1.56 33.45 22.44
N LYS A 752 0.38 34.02 22.12
CA LYS A 752 0.23 35.44 21.77
C LYS A 752 0.64 36.37 22.90
N GLN A 753 0.29 36.05 24.16
CA GLN A 753 0.69 36.79 25.35
C GLN A 753 2.22 36.82 25.53
N SER A 754 2.90 35.73 25.13
CA SER A 754 4.35 35.64 25.08
C SER A 754 4.97 36.24 23.79
N GLY A 755 4.17 36.86 22.91
CA GLY A 755 4.65 37.48 21.67
C GLY A 755 5.05 36.48 20.58
N HIS A 756 4.61 35.23 20.67
CA HIS A 756 4.94 34.15 19.74
C HIS A 756 3.69 33.60 19.05
N SER A 757 3.88 33.00 17.86
CA SER A 757 2.84 32.10 17.33
C SER A 757 2.87 30.81 18.14
N PHE A 758 1.73 30.11 18.26
CA PHE A 758 1.65 28.82 18.95
C PHE A 758 2.72 27.83 18.44
N GLN A 759 2.90 27.76 17.13
CA GLN A 759 3.94 26.93 16.52
C GLN A 759 5.36 27.38 16.92
N MET A 760 5.62 28.68 17.01
CA MET A 760 6.93 29.20 17.41
C MET A 760 7.22 28.92 18.89
N GLU A 761 6.23 29.11 19.75
CA GLU A 761 6.32 28.83 21.19
C GLU A 761 6.67 27.35 21.41
N GLU A 762 5.93 26.41 20.81
CA GLU A 762 6.18 24.96 21.01
C GLU A 762 7.47 24.45 20.34
N ASN A 763 7.87 25.03 19.19
CA ASN A 763 9.03 24.55 18.43
C ASN A 763 10.36 25.13 18.90
N ILE A 764 10.36 26.29 19.58
CA ILE A 764 11.58 26.98 19.98
C ILE A 764 11.70 27.11 21.50
N TYR A 765 10.61 27.45 22.19
CA TYR A 765 10.65 27.84 23.60
C TYR A 765 10.15 26.72 24.51
N GLY A 766 10.69 26.62 25.73
CA GLY A 766 10.25 25.62 26.73
C GLY A 766 10.50 24.15 26.36
N ARG A 767 11.36 23.88 25.36
CA ARG A 767 11.71 22.51 24.95
C ARG A 767 12.63 21.84 25.97
N SER A 768 12.34 20.59 26.30
CA SER A 768 13.22 19.81 27.18
C SER A 768 14.56 19.54 26.50
N ALA A 769 15.67 19.61 27.25
CA ALA A 769 17.00 19.28 26.75
C ALA A 769 17.12 17.84 26.21
N GLN A 770 16.22 16.95 26.64
CA GLN A 770 16.16 15.55 26.18
C GLN A 770 15.13 15.32 25.06
N GLN A 771 14.45 16.38 24.62
CA GLN A 771 13.44 16.32 23.58
C GLN A 771 14.08 16.14 22.20
N SER A 772 13.45 15.32 21.36
CA SER A 772 13.87 15.16 19.96
C SER A 772 13.70 16.50 19.21
N PRO A 773 14.63 16.88 18.33
CA PRO A 773 14.49 18.07 17.50
C PRO A 773 13.28 18.01 16.55
N PHE A 774 12.69 16.83 16.33
CA PHE A 774 11.72 16.58 15.27
C PHE A 774 10.28 16.30 15.72
N ALA A 775 9.99 16.35 17.02
CA ALA A 775 8.63 16.15 17.54
C ALA A 775 8.45 16.92 18.84
N THR A 776 7.26 17.50 19.03
CA THR A 776 6.93 18.17 20.28
C THR A 776 6.54 17.16 21.37
N ILE A 777 6.67 17.55 22.64
CA ILE A 777 6.19 16.71 23.75
C ILE A 777 4.66 16.56 23.68
N ALA A 778 3.95 17.63 23.33
CA ALA A 778 2.50 17.64 23.16
C ALA A 778 2.06 16.66 22.06
N GLU A 779 2.70 16.69 20.89
CA GLU A 779 2.45 15.72 19.81
C GLU A 779 2.68 14.27 20.25
N LYS A 780 3.79 13.99 20.94
CA LYS A 780 4.09 12.65 21.46
C LYS A 780 3.04 12.16 22.45
N GLU A 781 2.57 13.04 23.34
CA GLU A 781 1.58 12.69 24.34
C GLU A 781 0.20 12.41 23.71
N MET A 782 -0.19 13.19 22.68
CA MET A 782 -1.40 12.89 21.90
C MET A 782 -1.31 11.52 21.21
N PHE A 783 -0.18 11.20 20.57
CA PHE A 783 0.03 9.86 19.99
C PHE A 783 0.01 8.74 21.04
N ARG A 784 0.54 9.00 22.24
CA ARG A 784 0.51 8.06 23.36
C ARG A 784 -0.91 7.80 23.84
N ARG A 785 -1.76 8.83 23.92
CA ARG A 785 -3.18 8.68 24.31
C ARG A 785 -3.93 7.77 23.34
N VAL A 786 -3.80 8.01 22.03
CA VAL A 786 -4.40 7.18 20.97
C VAL A 786 -3.94 5.72 21.09
N SER A 787 -2.63 5.49 21.27
CA SER A 787 -2.10 4.12 21.43
C SER A 787 -2.58 3.46 22.73
N SER A 788 -2.68 4.22 23.82
CA SER A 788 -3.11 3.71 25.13
C SER A 788 -4.58 3.33 25.17
N ASP A 789 -5.45 4.09 24.50
CA ASP A 789 -6.86 3.72 24.33
C ASP A 789 -6.99 2.41 23.53
N TRP A 790 -6.20 2.24 22.46
CA TRP A 790 -6.13 0.97 21.73
C TRP A 790 -5.66 -0.19 22.62
N HIS A 791 -4.66 0.01 23.48
CA HIS A 791 -4.22 -1.03 24.42
C HIS A 791 -5.33 -1.44 25.41
N ARG A 792 -6.21 -0.50 25.81
CA ARG A 792 -7.38 -0.80 26.65
C ARG A 792 -8.39 -1.66 25.90
N PHE A 793 -8.67 -1.32 24.64
CA PHE A 793 -9.52 -2.14 23.76
C PHE A 793 -8.96 -3.55 23.55
N LEU A 794 -7.64 -3.71 23.48
CA LEU A 794 -6.98 -5.03 23.39
C LEU A 794 -6.83 -5.74 24.75
N TRP A 795 -7.31 -5.14 25.84
CA TRP A 795 -7.33 -5.74 27.19
C TRP A 795 -5.94 -6.02 27.78
N PHE A 796 -4.93 -5.20 27.45
CA PHE A 796 -3.62 -5.31 28.11
C PHE A 796 -3.70 -4.90 29.59
N PRO A 797 -3.16 -5.71 30.52
CA PRO A 797 -3.15 -5.38 31.95
C PRO A 797 -2.52 -4.01 32.25
N SER A 798 -1.41 -3.70 31.60
CA SER A 798 -0.68 -2.44 31.78
C SER A 798 -1.48 -1.18 31.46
N ALA A 799 -2.44 -1.25 30.54
CA ALA A 799 -3.27 -0.10 30.14
C ALA A 799 -4.47 0.13 31.08
N ARG A 800 -4.74 -0.82 31.99
CA ARG A 800 -5.86 -0.78 32.95
C ARG A 800 -5.47 -0.27 34.34
N SER A 801 -4.18 -0.37 34.69
CA SER A 801 -3.66 0.03 36.00
C SER A 801 -3.42 1.53 36.16
N ASP A 802 -3.65 2.35 35.12
CA ASP A 802 -3.48 3.80 35.24
C ASP A 802 -4.48 4.41 36.23
N GLU A 803 -3.96 5.15 37.20
CA GLU A 803 -4.74 5.77 38.27
C GLU A 803 -5.65 6.92 37.77
N SER A 804 -5.48 7.35 36.51
CA SER A 804 -6.21 8.44 35.85
C SER A 804 -7.57 8.05 35.25
N VAL A 805 -7.99 6.79 35.39
CA VAL A 805 -9.25 6.31 34.79
C VAL A 805 -10.46 6.87 35.55
N ASP A 806 -11.33 7.57 34.84
CA ASP A 806 -12.64 8.04 35.30
C ASP A 806 -13.42 6.89 36.00
N ARG A 807 -14.04 7.19 37.15
CA ARG A 807 -14.80 6.20 37.95
C ARG A 807 -15.89 5.51 37.12
N ASP A 808 -16.47 6.19 36.15
CA ASP A 808 -17.53 5.62 35.33
C ASP A 808 -16.99 4.64 34.27
N VAL A 809 -15.77 4.86 33.78
CA VAL A 809 -15.06 3.89 32.93
C VAL A 809 -14.69 2.65 33.73
N ARG A 810 -14.21 2.80 34.98
CA ARG A 810 -13.97 1.64 35.87
C ARG A 810 -15.24 0.84 36.16
N ARG A 811 -16.39 1.50 36.35
CA ARG A 811 -17.69 0.83 36.52
C ARG A 811 -18.14 0.10 35.26
N ARG A 812 -17.99 0.71 34.08
CA ARG A 812 -18.37 0.10 32.80
C ARG A 812 -17.51 -1.12 32.50
N ILE A 813 -16.19 -1.05 32.71
CA ILE A 813 -15.26 -2.19 32.57
C ILE A 813 -15.60 -3.32 33.56
N LYS A 814 -15.97 -2.99 34.80
CA LYS A 814 -16.41 -3.98 35.79
C LYS A 814 -17.69 -4.69 35.34
N LYS A 815 -18.64 -3.94 34.78
CA LYS A 815 -19.89 -4.47 34.22
C LYS A 815 -19.62 -5.37 33.00
N GLU A 816 -18.74 -4.94 32.10
CA GLU A 816 -18.28 -5.75 30.95
C GLU A 816 -17.52 -7.02 31.40
N ARG A 817 -16.77 -6.98 32.50
CA ARG A 817 -16.14 -8.18 33.10
C ARG A 817 -17.18 -9.16 33.64
N GLU A 818 -18.24 -8.66 34.26
CA GLU A 818 -19.36 -9.48 34.75
C GLU A 818 -20.19 -10.04 33.59
N ASP A 819 -20.39 -9.27 32.53
CA ASP A 819 -21.10 -9.68 31.32
C ASP A 819 -20.28 -10.67 30.47
N ALA A 820 -18.96 -10.48 30.35
CA ALA A 820 -18.05 -11.43 29.72
C ALA A 820 -17.94 -12.73 30.51
N LYS A 821 -17.91 -12.68 31.85
CA LYS A 821 -18.00 -13.89 32.70
C LYS A 821 -19.33 -14.60 32.54
N ARG A 822 -20.44 -13.87 32.38
CA ARG A 822 -21.78 -14.44 32.09
C ARG A 822 -21.86 -15.07 30.70
N LYS A 823 -21.33 -14.42 29.67
CA LYS A 823 -21.30 -14.93 28.28
C LYS A 823 -20.33 -16.12 28.11
N CYS A 824 -19.19 -16.13 28.80
CA CYS A 824 -18.18 -17.19 28.75
C CYS A 824 -18.57 -18.46 29.54
N GLY A 825 -19.72 -18.47 30.23
CA GLY A 825 -20.29 -19.65 30.89
C GLY A 825 -20.66 -20.82 29.96
N ARG A 826 -20.44 -20.72 28.64
CA ARG A 826 -20.56 -21.83 27.67
C ARG A 826 -19.27 -22.21 26.93
N SER A 827 -18.12 -21.59 27.24
CA SER A 827 -16.82 -21.99 26.68
C SER A 827 -15.72 -21.80 27.73
N ALA A 828 -15.73 -22.66 28.75
CA ALA A 828 -14.72 -22.67 29.80
C ALA A 828 -13.34 -23.10 29.27
N ARG A 829 -12.51 -22.13 28.85
CA ARG A 829 -11.03 -22.21 28.91
C ARG A 829 -10.35 -20.84 28.92
N TRP A 830 -10.88 -19.90 29.71
CA TRP A 830 -10.28 -18.57 29.91
C TRP A 830 -10.05 -18.21 31.39
N GLN A 831 -9.84 -19.22 32.27
CA GLN A 831 -9.57 -19.02 33.70
C GLN A 831 -8.43 -19.90 34.25
N SER A 832 -7.31 -20.04 33.54
CA SER A 832 -6.11 -20.65 34.15
C SER A 832 -4.82 -19.84 34.00
N CYS A 833 -4.90 -18.55 33.74
CA CYS A 833 -3.75 -17.63 33.84
C CYS A 833 -4.23 -16.29 34.41
N GLY A 834 -3.94 -16.06 35.70
CA GLY A 834 -4.21 -14.79 36.38
C GLY A 834 -5.52 -14.77 37.18
N ASP A 835 -5.51 -15.42 38.35
CA ASP A 835 -6.21 -15.02 39.60
C ASP A 835 -6.22 -16.22 40.57
N PHE A 836 -5.16 -16.39 41.37
CA PHE A 836 -5.20 -17.15 42.63
C PHE A 836 -4.87 -16.17 43.75
N THR A 837 -5.89 -15.61 44.37
CA THR A 837 -5.80 -14.95 45.67
C THR A 837 -6.40 -15.88 46.71
N THR A 838 -5.55 -16.37 47.61
CA THR A 838 -5.88 -17.31 48.69
C THR A 838 -6.68 -16.62 49.78
N THR A 839 -7.81 -17.20 50.20
CA THR A 839 -8.40 -16.96 51.54
C THR A 839 -7.79 -17.95 52.54
N PRO A 840 -7.53 -17.55 53.80
CA PRO A 840 -6.72 -18.31 54.73
C PRO A 840 -7.46 -19.54 55.29
N ALA A 841 -6.68 -20.58 55.61
CA ALA A 841 -7.16 -21.80 56.25
C ALA A 841 -7.67 -21.52 57.68
N PRO A 842 -8.77 -22.15 58.14
CA PRO A 842 -9.21 -22.07 59.52
C PRO A 842 -8.41 -23.05 60.39
N SER A 843 -7.91 -22.54 61.51
CA SER A 843 -7.41 -23.33 62.63
C SER A 843 -8.53 -24.16 63.26
N SER A 844 -8.15 -25.37 63.67
CA SER A 844 -8.91 -26.32 64.46
C SER A 844 -9.59 -25.72 65.70
N GLU A 845 -10.89 -25.97 65.88
CA GLU A 845 -11.55 -26.41 67.13
C GLU A 845 -13.09 -26.35 67.00
N GLY A 846 -13.80 -27.33 67.58
CA GLY A 846 -15.17 -27.09 68.08
C GLY A 846 -16.39 -27.60 67.29
N CYS A 847 -16.58 -28.92 67.28
CA CYS A 847 -17.86 -29.64 67.50
C CYS A 847 -19.22 -28.88 67.53
N LYS A 848 -20.17 -29.36 66.70
CA LYS A 848 -21.60 -29.70 66.96
C LYS A 848 -22.63 -29.09 65.97
N GLY A 849 -23.47 -29.97 65.41
CA GLY A 849 -24.90 -29.69 65.18
C GLY A 849 -25.37 -29.47 63.74
N ARG A 850 -25.87 -30.54 63.11
CA ARG A 850 -26.85 -30.56 61.98
C ARG A 850 -28.16 -29.80 62.34
N PRO A 851 -29.18 -29.63 61.45
CA PRO A 851 -29.33 -30.12 60.07
C PRO A 851 -29.87 -29.12 59.02
N CYS A 852 -29.77 -29.60 57.78
CA CYS A 852 -30.47 -29.24 56.54
C CYS A 852 -31.86 -28.59 56.65
N LYS A 853 -32.10 -27.65 55.73
CA LYS A 853 -33.15 -27.74 54.71
C LYS A 853 -32.64 -27.21 53.38
#